data_AF-A0A672S1R2-F1
#
_entry.id   AF-A0A672S1R2-F1
#
_cell.length_a   1.000
_cell.length_b   1.000
_cell.length_c   1.000
_cell.angle_alpha   90.00
_cell.angle_beta   90.00
_cell.angle_gamma   90.00
#
_symmetry.space_group_name_H-M   'P 1'
#
loop_
_entity.id
_entity.type
_entity.pdbx_description
1 polymer ?
#
loop_
_entity_poly.entity_id
_entity_poly.type
_entity_poly.pdbx_seq_one_letter_code
_entity_poly.pdbx_strand_id
1 'polypeptide(L)'
;MKDISFADYLLVGLAVTTLVLAAEERVSCPKLCVCEIRPWFSPSSVYMEAPTVDCNDLGLFNLPMRLPSDTQVVLLQTNNIAKIERPLDYLPNITELDLSQNNLSSISDVNIGHLPQLLSLHMEENWICALPDNSLSQLTNLQELYLNHNLISFISPEAFRGLQSLLRLHLNSNRLQSIKSEWFEPLPNLEILIIGENPVLSIQNMNFKPLRNLRSLVLTRMNLSHIPDDSLLGLDNLESISFYDNTFPKVPHGALRNLKSLKFLDLNKNPIGRIQRGDFLDMLHLKELGINSMPELVSIDSFALNNLPELTKIEATSNPKLSYIHPNAFCRLPRLETLMLNGNALSALHRITVESLPNLREVSMHSNPIRCDCVVRWMNMNKTNIRFMEPDSLFCVEPPEFEGQHVRQVHFREMMEICLPLISSEGLPTQISVESGRSVSLHCRAFAEPEPDIYWVTPSGRRVIPNAVSARFYMHPEGTLDIYDITESEAGLYTCVAHNLVGADLKSVSVEVNGYFPQPVNDSLNVNIESVQTNSVLISWNASHGSLAPNIKWYTMPTANHPTVAFTARVTSDVTVYNLTHLSPATQYKVCVDIHSIHHKHDTTCVNVLTKGLEQDVKDSERWDMVLIAAFGVLFIVISVACFLIYVFMRNHCIYGELKRYPSKMALMSETSQQSPFTRLWISGKRMPAAVEVKATVINVLDNAF
;
A
#
# COMPACT_ATOMS: atom_id res chain seq x y z
N MET A 1 -70.35 64.92 46.72
CA MET A 1 -69.75 63.60 46.42
C MET A 1 -68.80 63.82 45.25
N LYS A 2 -67.62 64.36 45.58
CA LYS A 2 -66.31 63.70 45.47
C LYS A 2 -65.92 63.46 44.01
N ASP A 3 -65.30 64.51 43.46
CA ASP A 3 -64.47 64.47 42.26
C ASP A 3 -63.43 63.37 42.43
N ILE A 4 -63.55 62.33 41.61
CA ILE A 4 -62.54 61.30 41.45
C ILE A 4 -61.45 61.93 40.58
N SER A 5 -60.24 62.01 41.11
CA SER A 5 -59.12 62.73 40.51
C SER A 5 -58.58 61.97 39.29
N PHE A 6 -58.01 62.67 38.32
CA PHE A 6 -57.22 62.08 37.23
C PHE A 6 -56.11 61.14 37.77
N ALA A 7 -55.63 61.38 38.99
CA ALA A 7 -54.72 60.49 39.70
C ALA A 7 -55.30 59.10 39.97
N ASP A 8 -56.62 58.97 40.18
CA ASP A 8 -57.29 57.70 40.44
C ASP A 8 -57.40 56.86 39.15
N TYR A 9 -57.59 57.50 37.98
CA TYR A 9 -57.52 56.81 36.68
C TYR A 9 -56.10 56.41 36.30
N LEU A 10 -55.10 57.22 36.66
CA LEU A 10 -53.69 56.89 36.45
C LEU A 10 -53.24 55.75 37.38
N LEU A 11 -53.71 55.73 38.63
CA LEU A 11 -53.43 54.66 39.59
C LEU A 11 -54.15 53.36 39.24
N VAL A 12 -55.38 53.42 38.73
CA VAL A 12 -56.07 52.23 38.19
C VAL A 12 -55.43 51.76 36.88
N GLY A 13 -54.99 52.68 36.01
CA GLY A 13 -54.26 52.35 34.79
C GLY A 13 -52.88 51.75 35.06
N LEU A 14 -52.16 52.25 36.06
CA LEU A 14 -50.88 51.71 36.53
C LEU A 14 -51.08 50.42 37.33
N ALA A 15 -52.17 50.28 38.10
CA ALA A 15 -52.52 49.03 38.77
C ALA A 15 -52.89 47.95 37.76
N VAL A 16 -53.61 48.28 36.67
CA VAL A 16 -53.96 47.34 35.60
C VAL A 16 -52.75 46.99 34.75
N THR A 17 -51.84 47.93 34.44
CA THR A 17 -50.59 47.57 33.74
C THR A 17 -49.61 46.81 34.63
N THR A 18 -49.57 47.08 35.94
CA THR A 18 -48.78 46.27 36.89
C THR A 18 -49.44 44.91 37.18
N LEU A 19 -50.76 44.77 37.14
CA LEU A 19 -51.46 43.48 37.20
C LEU A 19 -51.35 42.69 35.89
N VAL A 20 -51.34 43.35 34.73
CA VAL A 20 -51.08 42.72 33.42
C VAL A 20 -49.60 42.31 33.29
N LEU A 21 -48.67 43.06 33.87
CA LEU A 21 -47.25 42.67 33.98
C LEU A 21 -46.97 41.69 35.12
N ALA A 22 -47.90 41.48 36.05
CA ALA A 22 -47.77 40.52 37.15
C ALA A 22 -48.61 39.24 36.95
N ALA A 23 -49.28 39.08 35.80
CA ALA A 23 -50.12 37.91 35.49
C ALA A 23 -49.63 37.09 34.29
N GLU A 24 -48.38 37.25 33.85
CA GLU A 24 -47.65 36.13 33.25
C GLU A 24 -47.04 35.34 34.40
N GLU A 25 -47.75 34.32 34.89
CA GLU A 25 -47.11 33.26 35.68
C GLU A 25 -46.00 32.65 34.82
N ARG A 26 -44.78 33.19 34.89
CA ARG A 26 -43.59 32.54 34.37
C ARG A 26 -43.51 31.19 35.07
N VAL A 27 -43.85 30.13 34.36
CA VAL A 27 -43.79 28.76 34.87
C VAL A 27 -42.38 28.54 35.39
N SER A 28 -42.27 28.34 36.70
CA SER A 28 -40.98 28.07 37.35
C SER A 28 -40.37 26.81 36.76
N CYS A 29 -39.04 26.81 36.61
CA CYS A 29 -38.27 25.64 36.22
C CYS A 29 -38.71 24.39 37.01
N PRO A 30 -38.85 23.21 36.37
CA PRO A 30 -39.17 21.98 37.08
C PRO A 30 -38.18 21.71 38.22
N LYS A 31 -38.66 21.30 39.40
CA LYS A 31 -37.84 21.20 40.62
C LYS A 31 -36.60 20.30 40.52
N LEU A 32 -36.64 19.30 39.65
CA LEU A 32 -35.55 18.34 39.46
C LEU A 32 -34.61 18.75 38.31
N CYS A 33 -35.04 19.69 37.47
CA CYS A 33 -34.30 20.11 36.28
C CYS A 33 -33.56 21.43 36.52
N VAL A 34 -32.60 21.72 35.66
CA VAL A 34 -31.85 22.98 35.63
C VAL A 34 -32.28 23.77 34.40
N CYS A 35 -32.67 25.03 34.59
CA CYS A 35 -33.05 25.92 33.49
C CYS A 35 -32.05 27.07 33.39
N GLU A 36 -31.33 27.16 32.28
CA GLU A 36 -30.31 28.18 32.06
C GLU A 36 -30.14 28.47 30.56
N ILE A 37 -29.45 29.57 30.24
CA ILE A 37 -29.10 29.89 28.86
C ILE A 37 -27.77 29.21 28.54
N ARG A 38 -27.75 28.33 27.53
CA ARG A 38 -26.54 27.62 27.11
C ARG A 38 -26.14 27.98 25.69
N PRO A 39 -24.83 27.85 25.37
CA PRO A 39 -24.37 27.80 23.99
C PRO A 39 -25.11 26.72 23.21
N TRP A 40 -25.63 27.08 22.05
CA TRP A 40 -26.27 26.17 21.11
C TRP A 40 -25.74 26.42 19.71
N PHE A 41 -25.59 25.38 18.91
CA PHE A 41 -25.15 25.49 17.53
C PHE A 41 -26.26 25.01 16.62
N SER A 42 -26.60 25.81 15.61
CA SER A 42 -27.51 25.33 14.57
C SER A 42 -26.92 24.15 13.79
N PRO A 43 -27.74 23.39 13.07
CA PRO A 43 -27.25 22.38 12.12
C PRO A 43 -26.27 22.93 11.06
N SER A 44 -26.29 24.24 10.83
CA SER A 44 -25.32 24.98 9.99
C SER A 44 -24.07 25.46 10.75
N SER A 45 -23.84 24.97 11.96
CA SER A 45 -22.73 25.30 12.86
C SER A 45 -22.64 26.79 13.24
N VAL A 46 -23.78 27.49 13.30
CA VAL A 46 -23.84 28.90 13.73
C VAL A 46 -24.04 28.95 15.23
N TYR A 47 -23.17 29.67 15.93
CA TYR A 47 -23.24 29.87 17.38
C TYR A 47 -24.45 30.73 17.78
N MET A 48 -25.16 30.28 18.82
CA MET A 48 -26.29 30.96 19.45
C MET A 48 -26.29 30.74 20.97
N GLU A 49 -27.12 31.51 21.67
CA GLU A 49 -27.47 31.25 23.06
C GLU A 49 -28.96 30.89 23.14
N ALA A 50 -29.30 29.76 23.76
CA ALA A 50 -30.65 29.22 23.79
C ALA A 50 -31.12 28.93 25.23
N PRO A 51 -32.33 29.35 25.64
CA PRO A 51 -32.96 28.91 26.88
C PRO A 51 -33.13 27.39 26.89
N THR A 52 -32.39 26.73 27.78
CA THR A 52 -32.26 25.27 27.86
C THR A 52 -32.87 24.77 29.16
N VAL A 53 -33.68 23.72 29.06
CA VAL A 53 -34.14 22.93 30.20
C VAL A 53 -33.39 21.60 30.20
N ASP A 54 -32.51 21.44 31.17
CA ASP A 54 -31.69 20.25 31.38
C ASP A 54 -32.31 19.36 32.46
N CYS A 55 -32.82 18.20 32.04
CA CYS A 55 -33.42 17.17 32.88
C CYS A 55 -32.69 15.81 32.73
N ASN A 56 -31.39 15.85 32.44
CA ASN A 56 -30.58 14.66 32.18
C ASN A 56 -30.28 13.85 33.46
N ASP A 57 -30.22 12.52 33.35
CA ASP A 57 -29.81 11.61 34.45
C ASP A 57 -30.62 11.78 35.76
N LEU A 58 -31.93 11.94 35.63
CA LEU A 58 -32.84 12.16 36.76
C LEU A 58 -33.72 10.95 37.07
N GLY A 59 -33.59 9.86 36.30
CA GLY A 59 -34.42 8.65 36.41
C GLY A 59 -35.90 8.91 36.13
N LEU A 60 -36.21 9.87 35.26
CA LEU A 60 -37.58 10.27 34.94
C LEU A 60 -38.29 9.17 34.14
N PHE A 61 -39.52 8.84 34.53
CA PHE A 61 -40.39 7.95 33.76
C PHE A 61 -41.35 8.69 32.82
N ASN A 62 -41.56 9.99 33.07
CA ASN A 62 -42.46 10.86 32.32
C ASN A 62 -41.86 12.27 32.25
N LEU A 63 -42.26 13.05 31.24
CA LEU A 63 -41.87 14.45 31.14
C LEU A 63 -42.43 15.28 32.32
N PRO A 64 -41.73 16.34 32.75
CA PRO A 64 -42.27 17.31 33.72
C PRO A 64 -43.60 17.91 33.26
N MET A 65 -44.52 18.17 34.21
CA MET A 65 -45.89 18.60 33.91
C MET A 65 -46.01 19.86 33.05
N ARG A 66 -45.11 20.83 33.23
CA ARG A 66 -44.99 22.05 32.42
C ARG A 66 -43.53 22.48 32.38
N LEU A 67 -43.09 22.93 31.21
CA LEU A 67 -41.81 23.60 31.00
C LEU A 67 -42.02 25.11 30.82
N PRO A 68 -40.99 25.95 31.04
CA PRO A 68 -41.03 27.38 30.73
C PRO A 68 -41.42 27.63 29.26
N SER A 69 -42.25 28.64 29.00
CA SER A 69 -42.79 28.91 27.65
C SER A 69 -41.75 29.43 26.65
N ASP A 70 -40.62 29.96 27.13
CA ASP A 70 -39.49 30.46 26.36
C ASP A 70 -38.43 29.38 26.05
N THR A 71 -38.65 28.14 26.49
CA THR A 71 -37.74 27.00 26.26
C THR A 71 -37.49 26.77 24.77
N GLN A 72 -36.22 26.69 24.38
CA GLN A 72 -35.78 26.35 23.02
C GLN A 72 -35.12 24.97 22.96
N VAL A 73 -34.39 24.58 23.99
CA VAL A 73 -33.69 23.29 24.05
C VAL A 73 -34.21 22.50 25.24
N VAL A 74 -34.56 21.23 25.02
CA VAL A 74 -34.99 20.31 26.06
C VAL A 74 -34.09 19.09 26.05
N LEU A 75 -33.36 18.86 27.16
CA LEU A 75 -32.47 17.72 27.32
C LEU A 75 -33.06 16.73 28.32
N LEU A 76 -33.34 15.51 27.87
CA LEU A 76 -33.92 14.42 28.67
C LEU A 76 -33.11 13.12 28.54
N GLN A 77 -31.81 13.23 28.23
CA GLN A 77 -30.92 12.09 28.03
C GLN A 77 -30.77 11.25 29.32
N THR A 78 -30.54 9.95 29.16
CA THR A 78 -30.27 9.02 30.26
C THR A 78 -31.39 9.00 31.30
N ASN A 79 -32.62 8.71 30.85
CA ASN A 79 -33.80 8.61 31.71
C ASN A 79 -34.55 7.29 31.43
N ASN A 80 -35.69 7.09 32.09
CA ASN A 80 -36.51 5.88 31.97
C ASN A 80 -37.83 6.16 31.23
N ILE A 81 -37.85 7.13 30.32
CA ILE A 81 -39.08 7.55 29.64
C ILE A 81 -39.46 6.48 28.61
N ALA A 82 -40.60 5.84 28.83
CA ALA A 82 -41.14 4.84 27.90
C ALA A 82 -42.15 5.44 26.92
N LYS A 83 -42.79 6.56 27.29
CA LYS A 83 -43.83 7.20 26.48
C LYS A 83 -44.02 8.68 26.83
N ILE A 84 -44.29 9.49 25.82
CA ILE A 84 -44.70 10.88 25.92
C ILE A 84 -46.22 10.94 25.70
N GLU A 85 -46.99 10.99 26.79
CA GLU A 85 -48.46 11.00 26.70
C GLU A 85 -49.04 12.35 26.27
N ARG A 86 -48.34 13.46 26.57
CA ARG A 86 -48.82 14.82 26.34
C ARG A 86 -47.96 15.52 25.28
N PRO A 87 -48.57 16.06 24.21
CA PRO A 87 -47.84 16.78 23.19
C PRO A 87 -47.26 18.08 23.72
N LEU A 88 -46.16 18.52 23.10
CA LEU A 88 -45.41 19.71 23.46
C LEU A 88 -45.86 20.94 22.64
N ASP A 89 -47.07 20.91 22.08
CA ASP A 89 -47.66 21.98 21.25
C ASP A 89 -47.65 23.38 21.91
N TYR A 90 -47.57 23.43 23.24
CA TYR A 90 -47.52 24.68 24.01
C TYR A 90 -46.14 25.34 24.02
N LEU A 91 -45.11 24.71 23.45
CA LEU A 91 -43.73 25.19 23.36
C LEU A 91 -43.34 25.42 21.89
N PRO A 92 -43.83 26.50 21.26
CA PRO A 92 -43.68 26.71 19.81
C PRO A 92 -42.24 27.01 19.36
N ASN A 93 -41.36 27.37 20.30
CA ASN A 93 -39.99 27.80 20.03
C ASN A 93 -38.93 26.70 20.24
N ILE A 94 -39.33 25.45 20.50
CA ILE A 94 -38.36 24.36 20.65
C ILE A 94 -37.61 24.16 19.33
N THR A 95 -36.28 24.28 19.38
CA THR A 95 -35.35 24.03 18.30
C THR A 95 -34.68 22.66 18.41
N GLU A 96 -34.47 22.16 19.63
CA GLU A 96 -33.84 20.87 19.88
C GLU A 96 -34.54 20.11 20.99
N LEU A 97 -34.77 18.83 20.75
CA LEU A 97 -35.32 17.89 21.71
C LEU A 97 -34.46 16.64 21.78
N ASP A 98 -33.88 16.39 22.94
CA ASP A 98 -33.06 15.21 23.19
C ASP A 98 -33.78 14.19 24.08
N LEU A 99 -34.10 13.04 23.50
CA LEU A 99 -34.71 11.87 24.13
C LEU A 99 -33.79 10.64 24.06
N SER A 100 -32.50 10.84 23.86
CA SER A 100 -31.51 9.76 23.78
C SER A 100 -31.43 8.96 25.09
N GLN A 101 -30.98 7.70 25.01
CA GLN A 101 -30.76 6.84 26.18
C GLN A 101 -32.00 6.74 27.09
N ASN A 102 -33.15 6.41 26.50
CA ASN A 102 -34.42 6.22 27.19
C ASN A 102 -35.01 4.84 26.86
N ASN A 103 -36.27 4.62 27.25
CA ASN A 103 -36.96 3.34 27.15
C ASN A 103 -38.01 3.31 26.03
N LEU A 104 -37.88 4.16 25.00
CA LEU A 104 -38.86 4.29 23.92
C LEU A 104 -38.87 3.03 23.04
N SER A 105 -40.01 2.36 22.94
CA SER A 105 -40.14 1.09 22.19
C SER A 105 -40.76 1.28 20.80
N SER A 106 -41.55 2.35 20.60
CA SER A 106 -42.17 2.69 19.33
C SER A 106 -42.10 4.19 19.08
N ILE A 107 -42.01 4.60 17.82
CA ILE A 107 -42.11 6.01 17.45
C ILE A 107 -43.49 6.61 17.80
N SER A 108 -44.53 5.76 17.89
CA SER A 108 -45.86 6.19 18.35
C SER A 108 -45.90 6.58 19.82
N ASP A 109 -44.91 6.16 20.60
CA ASP A 109 -44.78 6.56 22.01
C ASP A 109 -44.28 8.01 22.13
N VAL A 110 -43.81 8.59 21.03
CA VAL A 110 -43.24 9.94 20.93
C VAL A 110 -44.29 10.89 20.34
N ASN A 111 -45.36 11.15 21.10
CA ASN A 111 -46.38 12.11 20.70
C ASN A 111 -45.94 13.56 20.97
N ILE A 112 -45.02 14.09 20.15
CA ILE A 112 -44.43 15.43 20.35
C ILE A 112 -45.39 16.55 19.90
N GLY A 113 -46.34 16.26 19.01
CA GLY A 113 -47.25 17.26 18.44
C GLY A 113 -46.63 18.06 17.29
N HIS A 114 -47.15 19.26 17.03
CA HIS A 114 -46.67 20.16 15.99
C HIS A 114 -45.65 21.16 16.55
N LEU A 115 -44.36 20.91 16.29
CA LEU A 115 -43.27 21.80 16.67
C LEU A 115 -42.68 22.48 15.41
N PRO A 116 -43.12 23.71 15.08
CA PRO A 116 -42.73 24.36 13.83
C PRO A 116 -41.28 24.83 13.82
N GLN A 117 -40.63 25.01 14.97
CA GLN A 117 -39.23 25.45 15.05
C GLN A 117 -38.24 24.31 15.30
N LEU A 118 -38.70 23.06 15.41
CA LEU A 118 -37.81 21.94 15.74
C LEU A 118 -36.86 21.64 14.58
N LEU A 119 -35.56 21.70 14.86
CA LEU A 119 -34.48 21.49 13.91
C LEU A 119 -33.71 20.19 14.16
N SER A 120 -33.50 19.80 15.42
CA SER A 120 -32.84 18.55 15.79
C SER A 120 -33.69 17.71 16.74
N LEU A 121 -33.73 16.40 16.47
CA LEU A 121 -34.42 15.40 17.29
C LEU A 121 -33.50 14.21 17.54
N HIS A 122 -33.16 13.98 18.81
CA HIS A 122 -32.33 12.87 19.26
C HIS A 122 -33.17 11.77 19.89
N MET A 123 -33.03 10.55 19.37
CA MET A 123 -33.75 9.34 19.83
C MET A 123 -32.84 8.10 19.78
N GLU A 124 -31.52 8.31 19.78
CA GLU A 124 -30.53 7.25 19.83
C GLU A 124 -30.54 6.48 21.15
N GLU A 125 -30.02 5.26 21.15
CA GLU A 125 -29.91 4.40 22.34
C GLU A 125 -31.28 4.16 23.03
N ASN A 126 -32.31 3.94 22.22
CA ASN A 126 -33.64 3.53 22.65
C ASN A 126 -33.94 2.11 22.12
N TRP A 127 -35.19 1.65 22.22
CA TRP A 127 -35.62 0.31 21.82
C TRP A 127 -36.59 0.31 20.63
N ILE A 128 -36.51 1.33 19.76
CA ILE A 128 -37.44 1.49 18.63
C ILE A 128 -37.23 0.36 17.62
N CYS A 129 -38.29 -0.41 17.34
CA CYS A 129 -38.21 -1.58 16.45
C CYS A 129 -38.60 -1.31 14.99
N ALA A 130 -39.40 -0.26 14.73
CA ALA A 130 -39.94 0.02 13.39
C ALA A 130 -40.32 1.50 13.20
N LEU A 131 -40.27 1.96 11.96
CA LEU A 131 -40.78 3.28 11.52
C LEU A 131 -42.00 3.10 10.59
N PRO A 132 -43.23 3.21 11.11
CA PRO A 132 -44.45 3.16 10.30
C PRO A 132 -44.66 4.43 9.48
N ASP A 133 -45.58 4.36 8.52
CA ASP A 133 -45.95 5.46 7.63
C ASP A 133 -46.33 6.74 8.38
N ASN A 134 -45.86 7.89 7.89
CA ASN A 134 -46.19 9.22 8.38
C ASN A 134 -45.89 9.49 9.86
N SER A 135 -45.09 8.64 10.52
CA SER A 135 -44.77 8.74 11.95
C SER A 135 -44.12 10.07 12.36
N LEU A 136 -43.38 10.70 11.45
CA LEU A 136 -42.68 11.97 11.66
C LEU A 136 -43.20 13.11 10.77
N SER A 137 -44.40 12.94 10.18
CA SER A 137 -44.91 13.83 9.13
C SER A 137 -45.19 15.27 9.56
N GLN A 138 -45.31 15.52 10.86
CA GLN A 138 -45.57 16.85 11.42
C GLN A 138 -44.30 17.72 11.57
N LEU A 139 -43.11 17.11 11.48
CA LEU A 139 -41.83 17.77 11.76
C LEU A 139 -41.19 18.35 10.48
N THR A 140 -41.89 19.27 9.81
CA THR A 140 -41.54 19.71 8.45
C THR A 140 -40.24 20.52 8.34
N ASN A 141 -39.80 21.14 9.44
CA ASN A 141 -38.58 21.94 9.50
C ASN A 141 -37.39 21.19 10.09
N LEU A 142 -37.56 19.91 10.44
CA LEU A 142 -36.50 19.09 11.00
C LEU A 142 -35.34 18.95 10.02
N GLN A 143 -34.13 19.19 10.49
CA GLN A 143 -32.89 19.15 9.74
C GLN A 143 -32.01 17.96 10.15
N GLU A 144 -32.06 17.56 11.42
CA GLU A 144 -31.25 16.47 11.97
C GLU A 144 -32.13 15.47 12.71
N LEU A 145 -31.94 14.19 12.37
CA LEU A 145 -32.67 13.08 12.99
C LEU A 145 -31.70 11.96 13.38
N TYR A 146 -31.64 11.69 14.67
CA TYR A 146 -30.81 10.64 15.24
C TYR A 146 -31.64 9.45 15.71
N LEU A 147 -31.47 8.32 15.03
CA LEU A 147 -32.16 7.05 15.29
C LEU A 147 -31.17 5.88 15.43
N ASN A 148 -29.88 6.19 15.60
CA ASN A 148 -28.85 5.19 15.73
C ASN A 148 -28.92 4.41 17.05
N HIS A 149 -28.30 3.24 17.11
CA HIS A 149 -28.29 2.39 18.32
C HIS A 149 -29.70 2.04 18.82
N ASN A 150 -30.59 1.66 17.90
CA ASN A 150 -31.95 1.19 18.19
C ASN A 150 -32.12 -0.26 17.70
N LEU A 151 -33.36 -0.74 17.63
CA LEU A 151 -33.71 -2.08 17.17
C LEU A 151 -34.45 -2.06 15.83
N ILE A 152 -34.28 -1.00 15.03
CA ILE A 152 -35.09 -0.77 13.83
C ILE A 152 -34.79 -1.86 12.81
N SER A 153 -35.79 -2.70 12.55
CA SER A 153 -35.73 -3.79 11.57
C SER A 153 -36.58 -3.52 10.33
N PHE A 154 -37.51 -2.58 10.43
CA PHE A 154 -38.44 -2.22 9.37
C PHE A 154 -38.65 -0.70 9.28
N ILE A 155 -38.55 -0.17 8.05
CA ILE A 155 -38.88 1.22 7.71
C ILE A 155 -39.90 1.16 6.58
N SER A 156 -41.05 1.80 6.78
CA SER A 156 -42.10 1.88 5.79
C SER A 156 -41.77 2.90 4.68
N PRO A 157 -42.24 2.73 3.43
CA PRO A 157 -41.93 3.66 2.33
C PRO A 157 -42.27 5.12 2.62
N GLU A 158 -43.36 5.39 3.35
CA GLU A 158 -43.81 6.75 3.69
C GLU A 158 -43.39 7.17 5.12
N ALA A 159 -42.45 6.47 5.75
CA ALA A 159 -42.04 6.75 7.12
C ALA A 159 -41.45 8.17 7.28
N PHE A 160 -40.65 8.62 6.32
CA PHE A 160 -39.99 9.93 6.33
C PHE A 160 -40.76 11.02 5.59
N ARG A 161 -42.01 10.74 5.20
CA ARG A 161 -42.85 11.74 4.53
C ARG A 161 -43.02 12.97 5.42
N GLY A 162 -42.84 14.16 4.84
CA GLY A 162 -42.93 15.44 5.55
C GLY A 162 -41.57 16.03 5.95
N LEU A 163 -40.50 15.21 6.00
CA LEU A 163 -39.15 15.63 6.39
C LEU A 163 -38.34 16.25 5.23
N GLN A 164 -38.95 17.15 4.47
CA GLN A 164 -38.33 17.73 3.27
C GLN A 164 -37.08 18.59 3.56
N SER A 165 -36.99 19.12 4.78
CA SER A 165 -35.87 19.96 5.24
C SER A 165 -34.71 19.15 5.83
N LEU A 166 -34.81 17.82 5.88
CA LEU A 166 -33.83 16.97 6.54
C LEU A 166 -32.49 16.98 5.80
N LEU A 167 -31.42 17.29 6.53
CA LEU A 167 -30.05 17.37 6.04
C LEU A 167 -29.20 16.19 6.53
N ARG A 168 -29.44 15.72 7.76
CA ARG A 168 -28.67 14.63 8.38
C ARG A 168 -29.58 13.54 8.94
N LEU A 169 -29.30 12.30 8.56
CA LEU A 169 -30.04 11.13 9.00
C LEU A 169 -29.08 10.05 9.51
N HIS A 170 -29.22 9.70 10.79
CA HIS A 170 -28.43 8.67 11.45
C HIS A 170 -29.31 7.44 11.72
N LEU A 171 -28.99 6.34 11.05
CA LEU A 171 -29.67 5.04 11.13
C LEU A 171 -28.68 3.91 11.49
N ASN A 172 -27.44 4.22 11.85
CA ASN A 172 -26.45 3.20 12.14
C ASN A 172 -26.76 2.37 13.39
N SER A 173 -26.20 1.17 13.45
CA SER A 173 -26.31 0.28 14.62
C SER A 173 -27.77 -0.07 14.91
N ASN A 174 -28.46 -0.54 13.86
CA ASN A 174 -29.85 -0.99 13.89
C ASN A 174 -29.93 -2.46 13.37
N ARG A 175 -31.12 -2.93 12.99
CA ARG A 175 -31.38 -4.31 12.55
C ARG A 175 -31.87 -4.39 11.10
N LEU A 176 -31.55 -3.40 10.26
CA LEU A 176 -31.98 -3.35 8.87
C LEU A 176 -31.29 -4.44 8.03
N GLN A 177 -32.08 -5.27 7.35
CA GLN A 177 -31.56 -6.36 6.49
C GLN A 177 -31.41 -5.97 5.02
N SER A 178 -32.05 -4.88 4.61
CA SER A 178 -31.98 -4.34 3.25
C SER A 178 -32.13 -2.83 3.31
N ILE A 179 -31.62 -2.13 2.31
CA ILE A 179 -31.91 -0.71 2.11
C ILE A 179 -32.89 -0.61 0.95
N LYS A 180 -33.91 0.25 1.06
CA LYS A 180 -34.88 0.50 -0.01
C LYS A 180 -34.76 1.93 -0.51
N SER A 181 -34.75 2.10 -1.84
CA SER A 181 -34.72 3.42 -2.47
C SER A 181 -35.94 4.26 -2.10
N GLU A 182 -37.11 3.64 -1.88
CA GLU A 182 -38.37 4.37 -1.61
C GLU A 182 -38.31 5.22 -0.33
N TRP A 183 -37.53 4.80 0.67
CA TRP A 183 -37.36 5.55 1.92
C TRP A 183 -36.81 6.95 1.70
N PHE A 184 -36.02 7.13 0.63
CA PHE A 184 -35.28 8.36 0.36
C PHE A 184 -36.01 9.30 -0.58
N GLU A 185 -37.10 8.87 -1.23
CA GLU A 185 -37.92 9.72 -2.11
C GLU A 185 -38.43 10.99 -1.40
N PRO A 186 -38.85 10.95 -0.12
CA PRO A 186 -39.29 12.15 0.60
C PRO A 186 -38.15 13.05 1.11
N LEU A 187 -36.88 12.69 0.88
CA LEU A 187 -35.68 13.33 1.48
C LEU A 187 -34.76 13.99 0.42
N PRO A 188 -35.25 14.93 -0.40
CA PRO A 188 -34.48 15.47 -1.53
C PRO A 188 -33.28 16.35 -1.13
N ASN A 189 -33.27 16.89 0.10
CA ASN A 189 -32.24 17.81 0.59
C ASN A 189 -31.20 17.12 1.49
N LEU A 190 -31.29 15.80 1.66
CA LEU A 190 -30.39 15.08 2.56
C LEU A 190 -28.93 15.21 2.08
N GLU A 191 -28.06 15.65 2.98
CA GLU A 191 -26.63 15.84 2.72
C GLU A 191 -25.77 14.74 3.34
N ILE A 192 -26.17 14.21 4.51
CA ILE A 192 -25.42 13.20 5.25
C ILE A 192 -26.34 12.04 5.60
N LEU A 193 -25.93 10.83 5.19
CA LEU A 193 -26.58 9.58 5.53
C LEU A 193 -25.58 8.64 6.20
N ILE A 194 -25.88 8.25 7.44
CA ILE A 194 -25.11 7.26 8.18
C ILE A 194 -25.99 6.04 8.44
N ILE A 195 -25.73 4.93 7.75
CA ILE A 195 -26.56 3.71 7.81
C ILE A 195 -25.74 2.44 8.12
N GLY A 196 -24.44 2.59 8.40
CA GLY A 196 -23.55 1.50 8.77
C GLY A 196 -24.00 0.66 9.98
N GLU A 197 -23.29 -0.40 10.29
CA GLU A 197 -23.57 -1.29 11.42
C GLU A 197 -25.00 -1.89 11.38
N ASN A 198 -25.49 -2.14 10.17
CA ASN A 198 -26.74 -2.86 9.93
C ASN A 198 -26.43 -4.17 9.19
N PRO A 199 -27.14 -5.28 9.49
CA PRO A 199 -26.94 -6.59 8.86
C PRO A 199 -27.53 -6.64 7.44
N VAL A 200 -27.18 -5.67 6.58
CA VAL A 200 -27.68 -5.56 5.22
C VAL A 200 -27.06 -6.64 4.35
N LEU A 201 -27.91 -7.44 3.69
CA LEU A 201 -27.45 -8.57 2.87
C LEU A 201 -26.72 -8.12 1.60
N SER A 202 -27.23 -7.09 0.93
CA SER A 202 -26.62 -6.49 -0.26
C SER A 202 -27.23 -5.12 -0.57
N ILE A 203 -26.46 -4.30 -1.28
CA ILE A 203 -26.93 -3.03 -1.86
C ILE A 203 -27.41 -3.30 -3.28
N GLN A 204 -28.56 -2.75 -3.66
CA GLN A 204 -29.16 -2.91 -4.99
C GLN A 204 -28.71 -1.80 -5.96
N ASN A 205 -28.95 -1.99 -7.26
CA ASN A 205 -28.71 -0.95 -8.27
C ASN A 205 -29.58 0.28 -8.00
N MET A 206 -29.03 1.48 -8.20
CA MET A 206 -29.71 2.77 -8.04
C MET A 206 -30.34 3.00 -6.65
N ASN A 207 -29.87 2.28 -5.62
CA ASN A 207 -30.51 2.27 -4.31
C ASN A 207 -30.53 3.63 -3.59
N PHE A 208 -29.61 4.53 -3.96
CA PHE A 208 -29.48 5.88 -3.40
C PHE A 208 -29.84 7.00 -4.40
N LYS A 209 -30.40 6.65 -5.56
CA LYS A 209 -30.69 7.59 -6.66
C LYS A 209 -31.54 8.82 -6.27
N PRO A 210 -32.49 8.75 -5.32
CA PRO A 210 -33.25 9.93 -4.89
C PRO A 210 -32.40 11.01 -4.20
N LEU A 211 -31.26 10.62 -3.59
CA LEU A 211 -30.43 11.46 -2.73
C LEU A 211 -29.45 12.34 -3.53
N ARG A 212 -29.96 13.21 -4.41
CA ARG A 212 -29.14 14.00 -5.35
C ARG A 212 -28.23 15.04 -4.69
N ASN A 213 -28.58 15.49 -3.48
CA ASN A 213 -27.82 16.48 -2.72
C ASN A 213 -26.86 15.84 -1.69
N LEU A 214 -26.78 14.50 -1.67
CA LEU A 214 -25.95 13.79 -0.69
C LEU A 214 -24.48 14.14 -0.90
N ARG A 215 -23.82 14.54 0.18
CA ARG A 215 -22.39 14.89 0.25
C ARG A 215 -21.59 13.82 0.97
N SER A 216 -22.16 13.16 1.96
CA SER A 216 -21.49 12.12 2.74
C SER A 216 -22.37 10.89 2.92
N LEU A 217 -21.79 9.72 2.62
CA LEU A 217 -22.43 8.41 2.78
C LEU A 217 -21.53 7.47 3.57
N VAL A 218 -22.02 6.98 4.71
CA VAL A 218 -21.26 6.10 5.61
C VAL A 218 -21.88 4.71 5.64
N LEU A 219 -21.16 3.74 5.06
CA LEU A 219 -21.54 2.32 4.91
C LEU A 219 -20.59 1.41 5.71
N THR A 220 -20.28 1.83 6.93
CA THR A 220 -19.34 1.16 7.84
C THR A 220 -19.89 -0.17 8.38
N ARG A 221 -19.05 -1.21 8.49
CA ARG A 221 -19.35 -2.46 9.23
C ARG A 221 -20.68 -3.12 8.80
N MET A 222 -20.87 -3.23 7.49
CA MET A 222 -22.06 -3.85 6.88
C MET A 222 -21.80 -5.26 6.33
N ASN A 223 -20.57 -5.77 6.47
CA ASN A 223 -20.14 -7.07 5.94
C ASN A 223 -20.32 -7.20 4.41
N LEU A 224 -20.18 -6.08 3.69
CA LEU A 224 -20.31 -6.06 2.23
C LEU A 224 -19.05 -6.61 1.57
N SER A 225 -19.21 -7.63 0.73
CA SER A 225 -18.11 -8.22 -0.07
C SER A 225 -18.05 -7.68 -1.49
N HIS A 226 -19.16 -7.14 -1.98
CA HIS A 226 -19.31 -6.58 -3.32
C HIS A 226 -20.38 -5.48 -3.31
N ILE A 227 -20.21 -4.48 -4.16
CA ILE A 227 -21.18 -3.43 -4.40
C ILE A 227 -21.44 -3.33 -5.91
N PRO A 228 -22.69 -3.38 -6.38
CA PRO A 228 -23.00 -3.29 -7.80
C PRO A 228 -22.55 -1.96 -8.43
N ASP A 229 -22.09 -2.00 -9.68
CA ASP A 229 -21.59 -0.82 -10.43
C ASP A 229 -22.58 0.35 -10.44
N ASP A 230 -23.88 0.09 -10.62
CA ASP A 230 -24.90 1.14 -10.73
C ASP A 230 -25.56 1.49 -9.39
N SER A 231 -25.09 0.94 -8.27
CA SER A 231 -25.68 1.18 -6.94
C SER A 231 -25.58 2.63 -6.47
N LEU A 232 -24.50 3.32 -6.83
CA LEU A 232 -24.19 4.71 -6.45
C LEU A 232 -24.59 5.73 -7.53
N LEU A 233 -25.30 5.29 -8.57
CA LEU A 233 -25.76 6.16 -9.65
C LEU A 233 -26.75 7.21 -9.13
N GLY A 234 -26.55 8.47 -9.50
CA GLY A 234 -27.37 9.63 -9.08
C GLY A 234 -26.78 10.43 -7.91
N LEU A 235 -25.69 9.95 -7.29
CA LEU A 235 -24.96 10.64 -6.22
C LEU A 235 -23.91 11.62 -6.78
N ASP A 236 -24.33 12.53 -7.67
CA ASP A 236 -23.43 13.41 -8.42
C ASP A 236 -22.66 14.42 -7.54
N ASN A 237 -23.22 14.77 -6.38
CA ASN A 237 -22.64 15.72 -5.42
C ASN A 237 -21.88 15.05 -4.27
N LEU A 238 -21.74 13.72 -4.28
CA LEU A 238 -21.13 12.99 -3.18
C LEU A 238 -19.64 13.31 -3.10
N GLU A 239 -19.23 13.82 -1.94
CA GLU A 239 -17.85 14.24 -1.68
C GLU A 239 -17.10 13.24 -0.81
N SER A 240 -17.80 12.48 0.03
CA SER A 240 -17.21 11.55 0.98
C SER A 240 -17.99 10.23 1.01
N ILE A 241 -17.26 9.12 0.93
CA ILE A 241 -17.81 7.79 1.13
C ILE A 241 -16.90 6.96 2.03
N SER A 242 -17.49 6.27 3.01
CA SER A 242 -16.77 5.33 3.88
C SER A 242 -17.31 3.92 3.74
N PHE A 243 -16.39 3.00 3.45
CA PHE A 243 -16.57 1.56 3.45
C PHE A 243 -15.80 0.89 4.60
N TYR A 244 -15.51 1.63 5.67
CA TYR A 244 -14.75 1.13 6.82
C TYR A 244 -15.27 -0.23 7.31
N ASP A 245 -14.36 -1.19 7.51
CA ASP A 245 -14.65 -2.48 8.16
C ASP A 245 -15.71 -3.32 7.41
N ASN A 246 -15.53 -3.48 6.10
CA ASN A 246 -16.31 -4.40 5.26
C ASN A 246 -15.44 -5.58 4.78
N THR A 247 -15.95 -6.40 3.87
CA THR A 247 -15.28 -7.61 3.39
C THR A 247 -14.89 -7.54 1.91
N PHE A 248 -14.60 -6.33 1.41
CA PHE A 248 -14.20 -6.13 0.01
C PHE A 248 -12.84 -6.77 -0.27
N PRO A 249 -12.76 -7.76 -1.18
CA PRO A 249 -11.48 -8.38 -1.57
C PRO A 249 -10.68 -7.51 -2.55
N LYS A 250 -11.33 -6.52 -3.18
CA LYS A 250 -10.76 -5.60 -4.18
C LYS A 250 -11.45 -4.24 -4.07
N VAL A 251 -10.79 -3.20 -4.58
CA VAL A 251 -11.39 -1.85 -4.67
C VAL A 251 -12.65 -1.91 -5.57
N PRO A 252 -13.81 -1.41 -5.11
CA PRO A 252 -15.04 -1.43 -5.88
C PRO A 252 -15.08 -0.32 -6.96
N HIS A 253 -14.10 -0.33 -7.86
CA HIS A 253 -13.92 0.69 -8.90
C HIS A 253 -15.17 0.90 -9.75
N GLY A 254 -15.90 -0.17 -10.12
CA GLY A 254 -17.08 -0.10 -10.98
C GLY A 254 -18.20 0.79 -10.45
N ALA A 255 -18.39 0.84 -9.13
CA ALA A 255 -19.33 1.74 -8.47
C ALA A 255 -18.72 3.13 -8.22
N LEU A 256 -17.46 3.18 -7.79
CA LEU A 256 -16.76 4.42 -7.44
C LEU A 256 -16.53 5.35 -8.64
N ARG A 257 -16.31 4.82 -9.85
CA ARG A 257 -16.11 5.63 -11.08
C ARG A 257 -17.29 6.55 -11.40
N ASN A 258 -18.49 6.23 -10.89
CA ASN A 258 -19.69 7.02 -11.13
C ASN A 258 -19.73 8.29 -10.25
N LEU A 259 -18.89 8.37 -9.21
CA LEU A 259 -18.85 9.46 -8.24
C LEU A 259 -17.91 10.58 -8.68
N LYS A 260 -18.41 11.49 -9.53
CA LYS A 260 -17.58 12.54 -10.14
C LYS A 260 -17.07 13.60 -9.18
N SER A 261 -17.72 13.78 -8.03
CA SER A 261 -17.36 14.81 -7.05
C SER A 261 -16.61 14.26 -5.83
N LEU A 262 -16.22 12.98 -5.86
CA LEU A 262 -15.64 12.29 -4.71
C LEU A 262 -14.26 12.87 -4.35
N LYS A 263 -14.13 13.30 -3.09
CA LYS A 263 -12.91 13.89 -2.51
C LYS A 263 -12.30 13.00 -1.43
N PHE A 264 -13.11 12.30 -0.65
CA PHE A 264 -12.67 11.50 0.50
C PHE A 264 -13.15 10.07 0.34
N LEU A 265 -12.21 9.13 0.26
CA LEU A 265 -12.49 7.70 0.17
C LEU A 265 -11.84 6.95 1.31
N ASP A 266 -12.67 6.32 2.14
CA ASP A 266 -12.24 5.49 3.25
C ASP A 266 -12.50 4.01 2.95
N LEU A 267 -11.42 3.27 2.71
CA LEU A 267 -11.40 1.81 2.49
C LEU A 267 -10.77 1.05 3.67
N ASN A 268 -10.58 1.73 4.80
CA ASN A 268 -9.89 1.17 5.96
C ASN A 268 -10.53 -0.15 6.43
N LYS A 269 -9.71 -1.06 6.97
CA LYS A 269 -10.16 -2.37 7.50
C LYS A 269 -10.89 -3.26 6.50
N ASN A 270 -10.54 -3.20 5.21
CA ASN A 270 -11.02 -4.16 4.22
C ASN A 270 -9.92 -5.18 3.86
N PRO A 271 -10.28 -6.44 3.52
CA PRO A 271 -9.33 -7.49 3.15
C PRO A 271 -8.86 -7.35 1.68
N ILE A 272 -8.51 -6.15 1.25
CA ILE A 272 -7.98 -5.88 -0.09
C ILE A 272 -6.53 -6.33 -0.12
N GLY A 273 -6.22 -7.34 -0.95
CA GLY A 273 -4.88 -7.93 -0.99
C GLY A 273 -3.82 -7.06 -1.69
N ARG A 274 -4.22 -6.34 -2.73
CA ARG A 274 -3.35 -5.52 -3.57
C ARG A 274 -4.08 -4.28 -4.04
N ILE A 275 -3.35 -3.18 -4.11
CA ILE A 275 -3.77 -1.96 -4.79
C ILE A 275 -3.07 -1.91 -6.14
N GLN A 276 -3.84 -2.07 -7.22
CA GLN A 276 -3.35 -2.30 -8.56
C GLN A 276 -3.74 -1.18 -9.53
N ARG A 277 -3.09 -1.16 -10.70
CA ARG A 277 -3.42 -0.23 -11.77
C ARG A 277 -4.89 -0.37 -12.17
N GLY A 278 -5.60 0.76 -12.14
CA GLY A 278 -7.01 0.84 -12.54
C GLY A 278 -7.98 0.93 -11.37
N ASP A 279 -7.57 0.59 -10.14
CA ASP A 279 -8.46 0.61 -8.98
C ASP A 279 -9.04 2.00 -8.68
N PHE A 280 -8.27 3.06 -8.98
CA PHE A 280 -8.64 4.47 -8.78
C PHE A 280 -8.72 5.26 -10.08
N LEU A 281 -8.89 4.59 -11.22
CA LEU A 281 -9.01 5.25 -12.51
C LEU A 281 -10.20 6.22 -12.50
N ASP A 282 -10.04 7.37 -13.17
CA ASP A 282 -11.06 8.43 -13.32
C ASP A 282 -11.51 9.15 -12.03
N MET A 283 -10.91 8.85 -10.87
CA MET A 283 -11.20 9.54 -9.60
C MET A 283 -10.43 10.87 -9.46
N LEU A 284 -10.55 11.75 -10.46
CA LEU A 284 -9.69 12.93 -10.64
C LEU A 284 -9.75 13.96 -9.50
N HIS A 285 -10.87 13.99 -8.77
CA HIS A 285 -11.12 14.94 -7.67
C HIS A 285 -10.79 14.37 -6.29
N LEU A 286 -10.29 13.15 -6.21
CA LEU A 286 -9.92 12.50 -4.96
C LEU A 286 -8.79 13.28 -4.27
N LYS A 287 -9.00 13.66 -3.01
CA LYS A 287 -8.08 14.46 -2.17
C LYS A 287 -7.42 13.65 -1.07
N GLU A 288 -8.15 12.71 -0.50
CA GLU A 288 -7.68 11.86 0.59
C GLU A 288 -8.12 10.41 0.38
N LEU A 289 -7.18 9.50 0.57
CA LEU A 289 -7.38 8.06 0.47
C LEU A 289 -6.93 7.39 1.77
N GLY A 290 -7.88 6.75 2.45
CA GLY A 290 -7.64 5.90 3.62
C GLY A 290 -7.58 4.43 3.22
N ILE A 291 -6.41 3.81 3.40
CA ILE A 291 -6.15 2.38 3.24
C ILE A 291 -5.39 1.81 4.45
N ASN A 292 -5.90 2.13 5.64
CA ASN A 292 -5.34 1.77 6.93
C ASN A 292 -5.90 0.45 7.45
N SER A 293 -5.13 -0.24 8.29
CA SER A 293 -5.56 -1.44 9.02
C SER A 293 -6.15 -2.54 8.13
N MET A 294 -5.70 -2.64 6.88
CA MET A 294 -6.06 -3.71 5.95
C MET A 294 -5.29 -4.99 6.31
N PRO A 295 -5.98 -6.07 6.72
CA PRO A 295 -5.32 -7.29 7.19
C PRO A 295 -4.59 -8.05 6.07
N GLU A 296 -5.04 -7.92 4.83
CA GLU A 296 -4.55 -8.69 3.69
C GLU A 296 -3.70 -7.86 2.72
N LEU A 297 -3.58 -6.54 2.90
CA LEU A 297 -2.85 -5.68 1.95
C LEU A 297 -1.35 -6.00 1.96
N VAL A 298 -0.85 -6.56 0.86
CA VAL A 298 0.56 -6.97 0.70
C VAL A 298 1.36 -5.91 -0.04
N SER A 299 0.80 -5.34 -1.12
CA SER A 299 1.53 -4.38 -1.96
C SER A 299 0.67 -3.30 -2.62
N ILE A 300 1.35 -2.19 -2.94
CA ILE A 300 0.87 -1.14 -3.85
C ILE A 300 1.70 -1.22 -5.13
N ASP A 301 1.03 -1.57 -6.23
CA ASP A 301 1.68 -1.94 -7.48
C ASP A 301 2.03 -0.73 -8.36
N SER A 302 2.68 -0.99 -9.49
CA SER A 302 3.10 0.05 -10.41
C SER A 302 1.89 0.82 -10.96
N PHE A 303 1.98 2.16 -10.96
CA PHE A 303 0.93 3.05 -11.45
C PHE A 303 -0.47 2.82 -10.82
N ALA A 304 -0.54 2.24 -9.63
CA ALA A 304 -1.80 2.00 -8.96
C ALA A 304 -2.54 3.30 -8.62
N LEU A 305 -1.79 4.31 -8.17
CA LEU A 305 -2.27 5.66 -7.90
C LEU A 305 -1.66 6.62 -8.92
N ASN A 306 -2.18 6.56 -10.15
CA ASN A 306 -1.71 7.36 -11.26
C ASN A 306 -2.74 8.43 -11.66
N ASN A 307 -2.26 9.63 -11.96
CA ASN A 307 -3.06 10.72 -12.52
C ASN A 307 -4.22 11.17 -11.60
N LEU A 308 -3.93 11.36 -10.31
CA LEU A 308 -4.85 11.92 -9.33
C LEU A 308 -4.37 13.35 -8.98
N PRO A 309 -4.77 14.38 -9.75
CA PRO A 309 -4.20 15.72 -9.67
C PRO A 309 -4.56 16.46 -8.38
N GLU A 310 -5.66 16.09 -7.73
CA GLU A 310 -6.13 16.70 -6.49
C GLU A 310 -5.70 15.96 -5.22
N LEU A 311 -5.06 14.80 -5.34
CA LEU A 311 -4.72 13.97 -4.19
C LEU A 311 -3.64 14.64 -3.35
N THR A 312 -3.97 14.88 -2.08
CA THR A 312 -3.11 15.60 -1.11
C THR A 312 -2.57 14.69 -0.02
N LYS A 313 -3.31 13.63 0.33
CA LYS A 313 -2.98 12.76 1.45
C LYS A 313 -3.29 11.30 1.14
N ILE A 314 -2.33 10.43 1.42
CA ILE A 314 -2.48 8.97 1.39
C ILE A 314 -2.16 8.42 2.77
N GLU A 315 -3.11 7.69 3.34
CA GLU A 315 -2.92 7.00 4.61
C GLU A 315 -2.93 5.49 4.38
N ALA A 316 -1.75 4.87 4.51
CA ALA A 316 -1.59 3.42 4.46
C ALA A 316 -0.88 2.95 5.72
N THR A 317 -1.53 3.09 6.87
CA THR A 317 -0.95 2.81 8.18
C THR A 317 -1.49 1.53 8.81
N SER A 318 -0.71 0.91 9.69
CA SER A 318 -1.12 -0.27 10.46
C SER A 318 -1.55 -1.47 9.60
N ASN A 319 -0.95 -1.64 8.42
CA ASN A 319 -1.22 -2.76 7.51
C ASN A 319 -0.16 -3.85 7.73
N PRO A 320 -0.48 -4.94 8.46
CA PRO A 320 0.52 -5.89 8.95
C PRO A 320 1.26 -6.66 7.84
N LYS A 321 0.67 -6.79 6.65
CA LYS A 321 1.28 -7.50 5.51
C LYS A 321 1.87 -6.57 4.44
N LEU A 322 1.66 -5.25 4.57
CA LEU A 322 2.09 -4.29 3.55
C LEU A 322 3.60 -4.18 3.59
N SER A 323 4.26 -4.90 2.68
CA SER A 323 5.70 -5.09 2.69
C SER A 323 6.39 -4.58 1.44
N TYR A 324 5.61 -4.15 0.43
CA TYR A 324 6.17 -3.63 -0.81
C TYR A 324 5.35 -2.48 -1.40
N ILE A 325 6.05 -1.41 -1.80
CA ILE A 325 5.50 -0.31 -2.59
C ILE A 325 6.40 -0.16 -3.81
N HIS A 326 5.81 -0.28 -5.00
CA HIS A 326 6.55 -0.17 -6.23
C HIS A 326 7.15 1.25 -6.40
N PRO A 327 8.38 1.42 -6.96
CA PRO A 327 9.00 2.73 -7.19
C PRO A 327 8.10 3.73 -7.94
N ASN A 328 7.32 3.22 -8.89
CA ASN A 328 6.37 3.99 -9.71
C ASN A 328 4.90 3.90 -9.24
N ALA A 329 4.63 3.51 -7.99
CA ALA A 329 3.26 3.38 -7.48
C ALA A 329 2.49 4.72 -7.51
N PHE A 330 3.17 5.81 -7.17
CA PHE A 330 2.61 7.15 -6.95
C PHE A 330 2.89 8.12 -8.12
N CYS A 331 2.74 7.65 -9.35
CA CYS A 331 3.06 8.45 -10.53
C CYS A 331 2.08 9.62 -10.75
N ARG A 332 2.62 10.80 -11.09
CA ARG A 332 1.83 12.00 -11.46
C ARG A 332 0.83 12.42 -10.37
N LEU A 333 1.31 12.56 -9.14
CA LEU A 333 0.55 13.11 -8.01
C LEU A 333 1.09 14.50 -7.64
N PRO A 334 0.75 15.55 -8.41
CA PRO A 334 1.39 16.86 -8.28
C PRO A 334 1.05 17.58 -6.98
N ARG A 335 -0.05 17.22 -6.29
CA ARG A 335 -0.49 17.89 -5.06
C ARG A 335 -0.29 17.05 -3.79
N LEU A 336 0.34 15.89 -3.88
CA LEU A 336 0.52 15.03 -2.72
C LEU A 336 1.49 15.69 -1.73
N GLU A 337 1.01 15.97 -0.52
CA GLU A 337 1.77 16.64 0.55
C GLU A 337 2.15 15.67 1.67
N THR A 338 1.28 14.72 1.98
CA THR A 338 1.43 13.80 3.11
C THR A 338 1.29 12.34 2.68
N LEU A 339 2.29 11.53 3.03
CA LEU A 339 2.30 10.09 2.80
C LEU A 339 2.55 9.35 4.12
N MET A 340 1.52 8.68 4.65
CA MET A 340 1.61 7.96 5.92
C MET A 340 1.75 6.46 5.68
N LEU A 341 2.90 5.89 6.07
CA LEU A 341 3.27 4.49 5.88
C LEU A 341 3.75 3.82 7.18
N ASN A 342 3.37 4.33 8.35
CA ASN A 342 3.80 3.78 9.64
C ASN A 342 3.01 2.52 10.04
N GLY A 343 3.67 1.65 10.81
CA GLY A 343 3.04 0.44 11.36
C GLY A 343 2.79 -0.64 10.31
N ASN A 344 3.62 -0.73 9.27
CA ASN A 344 3.50 -1.75 8.23
C ASN A 344 4.66 -2.76 8.33
N ALA A 345 4.82 -3.59 7.28
CA ALA A 345 5.90 -4.55 7.14
C ALA A 345 6.95 -4.11 6.08
N LEU A 346 7.10 -2.80 5.85
CA LEU A 346 8.02 -2.29 4.84
C LEU A 346 9.47 -2.45 5.32
N SER A 347 10.29 -3.16 4.55
CA SER A 347 11.74 -3.22 4.81
C SER A 347 12.49 -2.02 4.24
N ALA A 348 11.96 -1.39 3.20
CA ALA A 348 12.55 -0.21 2.59
C ALA A 348 11.49 0.64 1.87
N LEU A 349 11.84 1.90 1.60
CA LEU A 349 11.12 2.77 0.67
C LEU A 349 12.11 3.30 -0.37
N HIS A 350 11.86 3.01 -1.64
CA HIS A 350 12.76 3.35 -2.72
C HIS A 350 12.79 4.88 -2.98
N ARG A 351 13.96 5.44 -3.32
CA ARG A 351 14.13 6.89 -3.56
C ARG A 351 13.15 7.45 -4.60
N ILE A 352 12.93 6.70 -5.68
CA ILE A 352 12.08 7.13 -6.81
C ILE A 352 10.63 7.32 -6.39
N THR A 353 10.14 6.51 -5.44
CA THR A 353 8.79 6.62 -4.89
C THR A 353 8.52 8.00 -4.33
N VAL A 354 9.57 8.64 -3.81
CA VAL A 354 9.52 9.93 -3.14
C VAL A 354 9.95 11.07 -4.07
N GLU A 355 11.02 10.88 -4.85
CA GLU A 355 11.52 11.88 -5.82
C GLU A 355 10.52 12.17 -6.95
N SER A 356 9.64 11.22 -7.26
CA SER A 356 8.55 11.41 -8.23
C SER A 356 7.45 12.36 -7.75
N LEU A 357 7.46 12.75 -6.48
CA LEU A 357 6.42 13.56 -5.82
C LEU A 357 6.93 14.98 -5.55
N PRO A 358 6.58 15.98 -6.39
CA PRO A 358 7.21 17.29 -6.37
C PRO A 358 6.86 18.16 -5.15
N ASN A 359 5.68 17.95 -4.55
CA ASN A 359 5.17 18.74 -3.43
C ASN A 359 5.11 17.97 -2.11
N LEU A 360 5.72 16.78 -2.04
CA LEU A 360 5.70 15.97 -0.84
C LEU A 360 6.46 16.67 0.29
N ARG A 361 5.79 16.82 1.44
CA ARG A 361 6.33 17.52 2.61
C ARG A 361 6.62 16.57 3.74
N GLU A 362 5.71 15.63 4.00
CA GLU A 362 5.75 14.78 5.18
C GLU A 362 5.59 13.31 4.81
N VAL A 363 6.47 12.49 5.39
CA VAL A 363 6.45 11.03 5.25
C VAL A 363 6.52 10.38 6.63
N SER A 364 5.59 9.48 6.93
CA SER A 364 5.64 8.65 8.13
C SER A 364 6.11 7.24 7.78
N MET A 365 7.18 6.76 8.41
CA MET A 365 7.76 5.42 8.15
C MET A 365 8.12 4.66 9.43
N HIS A 366 7.85 5.23 10.61
CA HIS A 366 8.16 4.58 11.88
C HIS A 366 7.37 3.27 12.06
N SER A 367 7.82 2.43 13.00
CA SER A 367 7.17 1.13 13.27
C SER A 367 7.13 0.21 12.03
N ASN A 368 8.20 0.19 11.25
CA ASN A 368 8.43 -0.73 10.13
C ASN A 368 9.75 -1.48 10.35
N PRO A 369 9.88 -2.72 9.83
CA PRO A 369 11.11 -3.52 9.95
C PRO A 369 12.20 -3.05 8.95
N ILE A 370 12.68 -1.81 9.10
CA ILE A 370 13.57 -1.18 8.12
C ILE A 370 14.92 -1.90 8.03
N ARG A 371 15.35 -2.19 6.80
CA ARG A 371 16.67 -2.68 6.47
C ARG A 371 17.56 -1.54 5.98
N CYS A 372 18.63 -1.28 6.71
CA CYS A 372 19.56 -0.17 6.52
C CYS A 372 20.67 -0.51 5.52
N ASP A 373 20.30 -0.63 4.25
CA ASP A 373 21.20 -0.98 3.16
C ASP A 373 21.15 0.03 1.99
N CYS A 374 21.43 -0.45 0.78
CA CYS A 374 21.49 0.37 -0.41
C CYS A 374 20.18 1.09 -0.75
N VAL A 375 19.02 0.52 -0.40
CA VAL A 375 17.71 1.03 -0.83
C VAL A 375 17.27 2.23 0.01
N VAL A 376 17.57 2.23 1.32
CA VAL A 376 17.22 3.34 2.23
C VAL A 376 18.35 4.36 2.39
N ARG A 377 19.51 4.12 1.76
CA ARG A 377 20.68 5.01 1.77
C ARG A 377 20.35 6.48 1.48
N TRP A 378 19.40 6.74 0.58
CA TRP A 378 18.99 8.10 0.20
C TRP A 378 18.42 8.90 1.37
N MET A 379 17.83 8.24 2.37
CA MET A 379 17.21 8.89 3.52
C MET A 379 18.22 9.71 4.32
N ASN A 380 19.51 9.39 4.26
CA ASN A 380 20.57 10.07 5.01
C ASN A 380 21.44 10.99 4.15
N MET A 381 21.03 11.22 2.90
CA MET A 381 21.71 12.15 2.00
C MET A 381 21.19 13.57 2.24
N ASN A 382 22.05 14.58 2.14
CA ASN A 382 21.72 16.01 2.32
C ASN A 382 20.80 16.61 1.22
N LYS A 383 20.02 15.79 0.51
CA LYS A 383 19.27 16.17 -0.69
C LYS A 383 17.74 16.20 -0.52
N THR A 384 17.21 15.81 0.62
CA THR A 384 15.75 15.70 0.81
C THR A 384 15.20 16.84 1.66
N ASN A 385 14.21 17.57 1.12
CA ASN A 385 13.46 18.61 1.85
C ASN A 385 12.27 18.02 2.63
N ILE A 386 12.24 16.70 2.79
CA ILE A 386 11.08 15.96 3.30
C ILE A 386 11.24 15.76 4.80
N ARG A 387 10.18 16.05 5.53
CA ARG A 387 10.09 15.84 6.97
C ARG A 387 9.63 14.41 7.23
N PHE A 388 10.46 13.66 7.95
CA PHE A 388 10.05 12.38 8.51
C PHE A 388 9.27 12.60 9.80
N MET A 389 8.09 12.02 9.91
CA MET A 389 7.28 12.03 11.14
C MET A 389 7.87 11.02 12.12
N GLU A 390 8.00 11.43 13.40
CA GLU A 390 8.60 10.63 14.47
C GLU A 390 9.94 9.97 14.06
N PRO A 391 10.95 10.76 13.63
CA PRO A 391 12.20 10.20 13.10
C PRO A 391 12.98 9.41 14.16
N ASP A 392 12.78 9.71 15.44
CA ASP A 392 13.39 9.00 16.56
C ASP A 392 12.77 7.61 16.77
N SER A 393 11.61 7.33 16.18
CA SER A 393 10.94 6.01 16.21
C SER A 393 11.29 5.13 15.00
N LEU A 394 12.26 5.56 14.16
CA LEU A 394 12.68 4.85 12.96
C LEU A 394 14.02 4.13 13.17
N PHE A 395 13.96 2.80 13.32
CA PHE A 395 15.12 1.95 13.65
C PHE A 395 15.44 0.94 12.56
N CYS A 396 16.72 0.62 12.42
CA CYS A 396 17.18 -0.48 11.59
C CYS A 396 16.93 -1.81 12.32
N VAL A 397 16.34 -2.78 11.63
CA VAL A 397 16.22 -4.19 12.05
C VAL A 397 17.30 -5.04 11.39
N GLU A 398 17.65 -4.72 10.14
CA GLU A 398 18.73 -5.35 9.39
C GLU A 398 19.66 -4.28 8.82
N PRO A 399 20.89 -4.65 8.42
CA PRO A 399 21.60 -5.88 8.79
C PRO A 399 22.08 -5.85 10.27
N PRO A 400 22.59 -6.98 10.82
CA PRO A 400 22.96 -7.09 12.24
C PRO A 400 23.94 -6.03 12.76
N GLU A 401 24.75 -5.43 11.87
CA GLU A 401 25.68 -4.36 12.22
C GLU A 401 24.98 -3.07 12.65
N PHE A 402 23.75 -2.83 12.17
CA PHE A 402 22.96 -1.64 12.44
C PHE A 402 21.70 -1.92 13.27
N GLU A 403 21.45 -3.17 13.66
CA GLU A 403 20.26 -3.55 14.43
C GLU A 403 20.08 -2.66 15.69
N GLY A 404 18.89 -2.08 15.82
CA GLY A 404 18.52 -1.18 16.92
C GLY A 404 19.05 0.26 16.80
N GLN A 405 19.85 0.59 15.78
CA GLN A 405 20.29 1.96 15.53
C GLN A 405 19.19 2.78 14.85
N HIS A 406 19.14 4.09 15.11
CA HIS A 406 18.24 4.98 14.40
C HIS A 406 18.69 5.12 12.95
N VAL A 407 17.75 4.95 12.01
CA VAL A 407 18.05 5.00 10.56
C VAL A 407 18.79 6.28 10.20
N ARG A 408 18.36 7.43 10.76
CA ARG A 408 18.94 8.76 10.48
C ARG A 408 20.34 9.00 11.08
N GLN A 409 20.80 8.13 11.98
CA GLN A 409 22.12 8.24 12.60
C GLN A 409 23.19 7.43 11.85
N VAL A 410 22.79 6.42 11.08
CA VAL A 410 23.72 5.62 10.27
C VAL A 410 24.26 6.47 9.11
N HIS A 411 25.56 6.71 9.07
CA HIS A 411 26.12 7.56 8.03
C HIS A 411 25.94 6.89 6.64
N PHE A 412 25.47 7.64 5.63
CA PHE A 412 25.14 7.06 4.32
C PHE A 412 26.30 6.29 3.67
N ARG A 413 27.56 6.62 3.97
CA ARG A 413 28.75 5.91 3.46
C ARG A 413 28.97 4.53 4.08
N GLU A 414 28.37 4.26 5.24
CA GLU A 414 28.43 2.96 5.91
C GLU A 414 27.43 1.97 5.32
N MET A 415 26.34 2.48 4.73
CA MET A 415 25.44 1.67 3.91
C MET A 415 26.09 1.32 2.57
N MET A 416 25.69 0.20 1.97
CA MET A 416 26.17 -0.18 0.63
C MET A 416 25.58 0.73 -0.45
N GLU A 417 26.24 0.84 -1.61
CA GLU A 417 25.72 1.60 -2.77
C GLU A 417 24.88 0.72 -3.70
N ILE A 418 25.28 -0.54 -3.86
CA ILE A 418 24.55 -1.59 -4.57
C ILE A 418 24.35 -2.76 -3.61
N CYS A 419 23.26 -3.50 -3.74
CA CYS A 419 23.00 -4.64 -2.87
C CYS A 419 22.27 -5.78 -3.60
N LEU A 420 22.40 -6.97 -3.02
CA LEU A 420 21.71 -8.17 -3.47
C LEU A 420 20.19 -7.99 -3.34
N PRO A 421 19.40 -8.62 -4.20
CA PRO A 421 17.96 -8.63 -4.05
C PRO A 421 17.55 -9.30 -2.74
N LEU A 422 16.48 -8.80 -2.14
CA LEU A 422 15.85 -9.41 -0.97
C LEU A 422 14.36 -9.58 -1.23
N ILE A 423 13.89 -10.82 -1.26
CA ILE A 423 12.46 -11.13 -1.39
C ILE A 423 11.78 -10.92 -0.03
N SER A 424 10.71 -10.13 -0.01
CA SER A 424 9.90 -9.88 1.19
C SER A 424 9.34 -11.17 1.79
N SER A 425 9.55 -11.37 3.09
CA SER A 425 9.07 -12.57 3.77
C SER A 425 7.54 -12.60 3.89
N GLU A 426 6.93 -11.45 4.20
CA GLU A 426 5.51 -11.34 4.53
C GLU A 426 4.58 -11.52 3.33
N GLY A 427 5.08 -11.35 2.10
CA GLY A 427 4.31 -11.56 0.88
C GLY A 427 4.14 -13.03 0.47
N LEU A 428 4.93 -13.95 1.05
CA LEU A 428 5.01 -15.34 0.61
C LEU A 428 5.00 -16.32 1.81
N PRO A 429 3.86 -16.99 2.08
CA PRO A 429 3.82 -18.05 3.08
C PRO A 429 4.62 -19.27 2.63
N THR A 430 5.00 -20.13 3.58
CA THR A 430 5.75 -21.37 3.28
C THR A 430 4.89 -22.42 2.58
N GLN A 431 3.58 -22.43 2.87
CA GLN A 431 2.61 -23.39 2.35
C GLN A 431 1.25 -22.73 2.16
N ILE A 432 0.56 -23.08 1.08
CA ILE A 432 -0.79 -22.65 0.75
C ILE A 432 -1.59 -23.89 0.35
N SER A 433 -2.71 -24.12 1.03
CA SER A 433 -3.66 -25.16 0.67
C SER A 433 -4.89 -24.53 -0.01
N VAL A 434 -5.25 -25.03 -1.19
CA VAL A 434 -6.30 -24.47 -2.04
C VAL A 434 -7.25 -25.58 -2.50
N GLU A 435 -8.52 -25.27 -2.66
CA GLU A 435 -9.50 -26.18 -3.26
C GLU A 435 -9.39 -26.17 -4.79
N SER A 436 -9.56 -27.33 -5.42
CA SER A 436 -9.58 -27.42 -6.89
C SER A 436 -10.68 -26.52 -7.47
N GLY A 437 -10.35 -25.82 -8.55
CA GLY A 437 -11.21 -24.85 -9.24
C GLY A 437 -11.15 -23.41 -8.70
N ARG A 438 -10.40 -23.15 -7.63
CA ARG A 438 -10.15 -21.79 -7.13
C ARG A 438 -8.97 -21.14 -7.86
N SER A 439 -8.81 -19.84 -7.65
CA SER A 439 -7.62 -19.09 -8.10
C SER A 439 -6.78 -18.72 -6.89
N VAL A 440 -5.46 -18.73 -7.05
CA VAL A 440 -4.49 -18.35 -6.01
C VAL A 440 -3.47 -17.38 -6.58
N SER A 441 -3.05 -16.41 -5.78
CA SER A 441 -2.02 -15.42 -6.12
C SER A 441 -0.80 -15.62 -5.24
N LEU A 442 0.37 -15.78 -5.85
CA LEU A 442 1.65 -15.92 -5.15
C LEU A 442 2.45 -14.63 -5.30
N HIS A 443 2.62 -13.87 -4.21
CA HIS A 443 3.18 -12.52 -4.26
C HIS A 443 4.69 -12.51 -4.03
N CYS A 444 5.49 -12.46 -5.10
CA CYS A 444 6.91 -12.22 -4.97
C CYS A 444 7.26 -10.76 -5.22
N ARG A 445 7.90 -10.14 -4.23
CA ARG A 445 8.32 -8.74 -4.25
C ARG A 445 9.74 -8.65 -3.68
N ALA A 446 10.64 -7.98 -4.38
CA ALA A 446 12.03 -7.85 -3.93
C ALA A 446 12.55 -6.42 -4.02
N PHE A 447 13.42 -6.04 -3.07
CA PHE A 447 14.14 -4.77 -3.08
C PHE A 447 15.62 -5.00 -3.37
N ALA A 448 16.21 -4.16 -4.21
CA ALA A 448 17.64 -4.18 -4.54
C ALA A 448 18.05 -2.86 -5.22
N GLU A 449 19.35 -2.59 -5.29
CA GLU A 449 19.93 -1.58 -6.19
C GLU A 449 21.11 -2.24 -6.93
N PRO A 450 21.09 -2.35 -8.26
CA PRO A 450 19.96 -2.00 -9.15
C PRO A 450 18.74 -2.90 -8.99
N GLU A 451 17.59 -2.40 -9.43
CA GLU A 451 16.29 -3.08 -9.36
C GLU A 451 16.37 -4.51 -9.94
N PRO A 452 15.82 -5.53 -9.25
CA PRO A 452 15.97 -6.92 -9.67
C PRO A 452 14.94 -7.34 -10.72
N ASP A 453 15.37 -8.24 -11.61
CA ASP A 453 14.46 -8.99 -12.47
C ASP A 453 13.84 -10.14 -11.66
N ILE A 454 12.51 -10.25 -11.72
CA ILE A 454 11.75 -11.26 -10.98
C ILE A 454 11.11 -12.25 -11.95
N TYR A 455 11.24 -13.55 -11.66
CA TYR A 455 10.54 -14.60 -12.38
C TYR A 455 10.17 -15.75 -11.45
N TRP A 456 9.24 -16.58 -11.91
CA TRP A 456 8.81 -17.78 -11.19
C TRP A 456 9.28 -19.05 -11.89
N VAL A 457 9.60 -20.06 -11.10
CA VAL A 457 9.84 -21.43 -11.54
C VAL A 457 8.69 -22.31 -11.06
N THR A 458 7.97 -22.93 -11.98
CA THR A 458 6.85 -23.84 -11.66
C THR A 458 7.35 -25.20 -11.16
N PRO A 459 6.50 -26.06 -10.56
CA PRO A 459 6.90 -27.39 -10.11
C PRO A 459 7.49 -28.28 -11.21
N SER A 460 7.10 -28.04 -12.46
CA SER A 460 7.64 -28.70 -13.66
C SER A 460 9.02 -28.18 -14.12
N GLY A 461 9.59 -27.17 -13.45
CA GLY A 461 10.86 -26.54 -13.82
C GLY A 461 10.74 -25.44 -14.89
N ARG A 462 9.51 -25.10 -15.33
CA ARG A 462 9.30 -24.08 -16.35
C ARG A 462 9.46 -22.68 -15.75
N ARG A 463 10.26 -21.84 -16.42
CA ARG A 463 10.40 -20.41 -16.12
C ARG A 463 9.21 -19.61 -16.63
N VAL A 464 8.62 -18.79 -15.76
CA VAL A 464 7.52 -17.88 -16.06
C VAL A 464 8.00 -16.45 -15.81
N ILE A 465 8.17 -15.72 -16.92
CA ILE A 465 8.69 -14.35 -16.93
C ILE A 465 7.57 -13.29 -16.80
N PRO A 466 7.91 -12.03 -16.47
CA PRO A 466 6.97 -10.91 -16.49
C PRO A 466 6.10 -10.83 -17.74
N ASN A 467 4.81 -10.53 -17.54
CA ASN A 467 3.78 -10.44 -18.61
C ASN A 467 3.52 -11.74 -19.37
N ALA A 468 4.06 -12.88 -18.93
CA ALA A 468 3.69 -14.17 -19.50
C ALA A 468 2.21 -14.46 -19.22
N VAL A 469 1.43 -14.63 -20.28
CA VAL A 469 0.02 -15.02 -20.22
C VAL A 469 -0.09 -16.44 -20.74
N SER A 470 -0.71 -17.32 -19.96
CA SER A 470 -1.19 -18.62 -20.43
C SER A 470 -2.63 -18.84 -20.00
N ALA A 471 -3.26 -19.92 -20.46
CA ALA A 471 -4.63 -20.26 -20.04
C ALA A 471 -4.80 -20.45 -18.52
N ARG A 472 -3.71 -20.73 -17.79
CA ARG A 472 -3.70 -21.05 -16.36
C ARG A 472 -2.93 -20.04 -15.51
N PHE A 473 -1.99 -19.31 -16.10
CA PHE A 473 -1.06 -18.46 -15.37
C PHE A 473 -1.07 -17.04 -15.91
N TYR A 474 -0.99 -16.06 -15.01
CA TYR A 474 -0.65 -14.70 -15.35
C TYR A 474 0.45 -14.19 -14.42
N MET A 475 1.57 -13.78 -15.01
CA MET A 475 2.69 -13.20 -14.28
C MET A 475 2.64 -11.67 -14.39
N HIS A 476 2.30 -11.02 -13.29
CA HIS A 476 2.28 -9.56 -13.17
C HIS A 476 3.70 -8.98 -13.25
N PRO A 477 3.94 -7.87 -13.96
CA PRO A 477 5.26 -7.23 -14.05
C PRO A 477 6.03 -7.11 -12.74
N GLU A 478 5.31 -6.88 -11.65
CA GLU A 478 5.87 -6.65 -10.33
C GLU A 478 6.30 -7.96 -9.61
N GLY A 479 6.02 -9.14 -10.17
CA GLY A 479 6.43 -10.45 -9.61
C GLY A 479 5.33 -11.32 -8.98
N THR A 480 4.04 -10.94 -9.08
CA THR A 480 2.95 -11.81 -8.60
C THR A 480 2.57 -12.83 -9.67
N LEU A 481 2.47 -14.10 -9.28
CA LEU A 481 1.96 -15.17 -10.13
C LEU A 481 0.52 -15.50 -9.75
N ASP A 482 -0.43 -15.19 -10.63
CA ASP A 482 -1.81 -15.66 -10.51
C ASP A 482 -1.95 -17.02 -11.20
N ILE A 483 -2.55 -17.96 -10.49
CA ILE A 483 -2.88 -19.31 -10.96
C ILE A 483 -4.40 -19.43 -10.95
N TYR A 484 -4.99 -19.63 -12.12
CA TYR A 484 -6.45 -19.67 -12.30
C TYR A 484 -6.97 -21.10 -12.43
N ASP A 485 -8.12 -21.36 -11.79
CA ASP A 485 -8.83 -22.65 -11.86
C ASP A 485 -7.86 -23.81 -11.56
N ILE A 486 -7.22 -23.72 -10.39
CA ILE A 486 -6.12 -24.60 -9.99
C ILE A 486 -6.60 -26.06 -9.86
N THR A 487 -5.81 -27.02 -10.33
CA THR A 487 -6.08 -28.45 -10.22
C THR A 487 -4.89 -29.19 -9.62
N GLU A 488 -5.02 -30.49 -9.35
CA GLU A 488 -3.93 -31.30 -8.79
C GLU A 488 -2.65 -31.30 -9.66
N SER A 489 -2.74 -31.02 -10.97
CA SER A 489 -1.54 -30.89 -11.83
C SER A 489 -0.70 -29.66 -11.55
N GLU A 490 -1.28 -28.63 -10.93
CA GLU A 490 -0.57 -27.42 -10.51
C GLU A 490 -0.04 -27.53 -9.07
N ALA A 491 -0.37 -28.59 -8.32
CA ALA A 491 0.20 -28.80 -7.00
C ALA A 491 1.73 -28.99 -7.08
N GLY A 492 2.45 -28.44 -6.11
CA GLY A 492 3.90 -28.60 -6.01
C GLY A 492 4.61 -27.35 -5.51
N LEU A 493 5.94 -27.32 -5.71
CA LEU A 493 6.80 -26.24 -5.25
C LEU A 493 6.97 -25.17 -6.32
N TYR A 494 6.55 -23.96 -6.00
CA TYR A 494 6.83 -22.77 -6.80
C TYR A 494 7.99 -22.02 -6.17
N THR A 495 8.96 -21.62 -6.98
CA THR A 495 10.12 -20.83 -6.51
C THR A 495 10.16 -19.50 -7.22
N CYS A 496 10.09 -18.42 -6.44
CA CYS A 496 10.39 -17.09 -6.94
C CYS A 496 11.91 -16.87 -6.93
N VAL A 497 12.40 -16.28 -8.01
CA VAL A 497 13.78 -15.83 -8.15
C VAL A 497 13.78 -14.33 -8.40
N ALA A 498 14.52 -13.59 -7.59
CA ALA A 498 14.83 -12.19 -7.82
C ALA A 498 16.34 -12.05 -8.02
N HIS A 499 16.79 -11.55 -9.17
CA HIS A 499 18.22 -11.43 -9.46
C HIS A 499 18.58 -10.06 -10.03
N ASN A 500 19.79 -9.59 -9.72
CA ASN A 500 20.40 -8.42 -10.33
C ASN A 500 21.88 -8.70 -10.63
N LEU A 501 22.64 -7.68 -11.04
CA LEU A 501 24.06 -7.82 -11.37
C LEU A 501 24.96 -8.20 -10.17
N VAL A 502 24.48 -8.07 -8.94
CA VAL A 502 25.21 -8.42 -7.71
C VAL A 502 25.00 -9.90 -7.35
N GLY A 503 23.81 -10.44 -7.62
CA GLY A 503 23.46 -11.84 -7.36
C GLY A 503 21.95 -12.06 -7.34
N ALA A 504 21.50 -13.12 -6.65
CA ALA A 504 20.10 -13.53 -6.63
C ALA A 504 19.64 -14.00 -5.24
N ASP A 505 18.36 -13.79 -4.96
CA ASP A 505 17.64 -14.33 -3.82
C ASP A 505 16.47 -15.20 -4.30
N LEU A 506 16.14 -16.22 -3.51
CA LEU A 506 15.15 -17.24 -3.86
C LEU A 506 14.22 -17.53 -2.70
N LYS A 507 12.91 -17.58 -2.99
CA LYS A 507 11.92 -17.97 -2.01
C LYS A 507 10.89 -18.93 -2.62
N SER A 508 10.66 -20.05 -1.93
CA SER A 508 9.75 -21.08 -2.41
C SER A 508 8.48 -21.17 -1.56
N VAL A 509 7.37 -21.56 -2.20
CA VAL A 509 6.07 -21.80 -1.58
C VAL A 509 5.53 -23.15 -2.05
N SER A 510 5.09 -23.96 -1.10
CA SER A 510 4.42 -25.24 -1.37
C SER A 510 2.93 -25.00 -1.61
N VAL A 511 2.44 -25.33 -2.81
CA VAL A 511 1.03 -25.24 -3.16
C VAL A 511 0.41 -26.64 -3.12
N GLU A 512 -0.56 -26.83 -2.24
CA GLU A 512 -1.35 -28.06 -2.10
C GLU A 512 -2.74 -27.84 -2.65
N VAL A 513 -3.27 -28.83 -3.38
CA VAL A 513 -4.60 -28.75 -3.99
C VAL A 513 -5.45 -29.91 -3.50
N ASN A 514 -6.56 -29.65 -2.82
CA ASN A 514 -7.39 -30.69 -2.17
C ASN A 514 -6.59 -31.64 -1.24
N GLY A 515 -5.51 -31.14 -0.63
CA GLY A 515 -4.59 -31.96 0.18
C GLY A 515 -3.65 -32.86 -0.63
N TYR A 516 -3.70 -32.80 -1.97
CA TYR A 516 -2.72 -33.42 -2.85
C TYR A 516 -1.45 -32.56 -2.93
N PHE A 517 -0.32 -33.23 -2.77
CA PHE A 517 1.02 -32.71 -3.04
C PHE A 517 1.83 -33.79 -3.80
N PRO A 518 2.59 -33.44 -4.85
CA PRO A 518 3.35 -34.43 -5.61
C PRO A 518 4.33 -35.20 -4.73
N GLN A 519 4.28 -36.53 -4.77
CA GLN A 519 5.27 -37.38 -4.10
C GLN A 519 6.57 -37.41 -4.91
N PRO A 520 7.75 -37.48 -4.24
CA PRO A 520 9.03 -37.52 -4.92
C PRO A 520 9.14 -38.80 -5.76
N VAL A 521 9.25 -38.64 -7.09
CA VAL A 521 9.64 -39.74 -7.99
C VAL A 521 11.06 -40.14 -7.62
N ASN A 522 11.33 -41.45 -7.48
CA ASN A 522 12.68 -41.99 -7.23
C ASN A 522 13.58 -41.88 -8.47
N ASP A 523 13.69 -40.70 -9.05
CA ASP A 523 14.70 -40.40 -10.07
C ASP A 523 16.01 -40.06 -9.36
N SER A 524 17.05 -40.84 -9.63
CA SER A 524 18.40 -40.60 -9.11
C SER A 524 19.02 -39.40 -9.82
N LEU A 525 19.55 -38.43 -9.06
CA LEU A 525 20.31 -37.31 -9.61
C LEU A 525 21.50 -37.80 -10.45
N ASN A 526 21.47 -37.53 -11.75
CA ASN A 526 22.59 -37.85 -12.65
C ASN A 526 23.27 -36.56 -13.11
N VAL A 527 24.59 -36.48 -12.92
CA VAL A 527 25.43 -35.35 -13.36
C VAL A 527 26.28 -35.80 -14.53
N ASN A 528 26.20 -35.06 -15.64
CA ASN A 528 26.94 -35.32 -16.87
C ASN A 528 27.95 -34.19 -17.15
N ILE A 529 29.02 -34.51 -17.85
CA ILE A 529 30.01 -33.53 -18.33
C ILE A 529 29.72 -33.29 -19.81
N GLU A 530 29.36 -32.05 -20.14
CA GLU A 530 29.03 -31.65 -21.52
C GLU A 530 30.28 -31.26 -22.30
N SER A 531 31.17 -30.48 -21.68
CA SER A 531 32.42 -30.08 -22.32
C SER A 531 33.53 -29.76 -21.32
N VAL A 532 34.78 -29.97 -21.76
CA VAL A 532 35.99 -29.73 -20.96
C VAL A 532 36.96 -28.87 -21.76
N GLN A 533 37.32 -27.71 -21.20
CA GLN A 533 38.31 -26.78 -21.74
C GLN A 533 39.56 -26.73 -20.85
N THR A 534 40.50 -25.83 -21.16
CA THR A 534 41.73 -25.63 -20.38
C THR A 534 41.47 -24.96 -19.03
N ASN A 535 40.51 -24.04 -18.97
CA ASN A 535 40.17 -23.25 -17.78
C ASN A 535 38.70 -23.30 -17.37
N SER A 536 37.89 -24.13 -18.06
CA SER A 536 36.47 -24.27 -17.78
C SER A 536 35.95 -25.69 -18.02
N VAL A 537 34.87 -26.04 -17.33
CA VAL A 537 34.16 -27.32 -17.49
C VAL A 537 32.66 -27.04 -17.45
N LEU A 538 31.95 -27.50 -18.47
CA LEU A 538 30.49 -27.43 -18.53
C LEU A 538 29.89 -28.74 -18.02
N ILE A 539 29.06 -28.66 -17.00
CA ILE A 539 28.32 -29.79 -16.43
C ILE A 539 26.81 -29.61 -16.63
N SER A 540 26.08 -30.72 -16.73
CA SER A 540 24.62 -30.75 -16.74
C SER A 540 24.10 -31.77 -15.73
N TRP A 541 22.85 -31.62 -15.27
CA TRP A 541 22.20 -32.59 -14.40
C TRP A 541 20.69 -32.67 -14.65
N ASN A 542 20.11 -33.83 -14.38
CA ASN A 542 18.66 -34.02 -14.38
C ASN A 542 18.16 -34.03 -12.94
N ALA A 543 17.28 -33.08 -12.61
CA ALA A 543 16.65 -32.97 -11.29
C ALA A 543 15.19 -33.43 -11.36
N SER A 544 14.70 -34.02 -10.26
CA SER A 544 13.30 -34.41 -10.11
C SER A 544 12.38 -33.19 -9.94
N HIS A 545 11.10 -33.36 -10.28
CA HIS A 545 10.07 -32.31 -10.14
C HIS A 545 9.98 -31.80 -8.69
N GLY A 546 9.93 -30.48 -8.50
CA GLY A 546 9.85 -29.85 -7.17
C GLY A 546 11.14 -29.85 -6.35
N SER A 547 12.31 -29.97 -6.98
CA SER A 547 13.61 -29.85 -6.31
C SER A 547 13.96 -28.39 -5.95
N LEU A 548 14.67 -28.20 -4.84
CA LEU A 548 15.20 -26.88 -4.45
C LEU A 548 16.44 -26.50 -5.29
N ALA A 549 16.81 -25.23 -5.20
CA ALA A 549 18.04 -24.65 -5.77
C ALA A 549 19.29 -25.56 -5.57
N PRO A 550 19.95 -26.04 -6.65
CA PRO A 550 21.14 -26.87 -6.57
C PRO A 550 22.34 -26.14 -5.94
N ASN A 551 23.13 -26.87 -5.17
CA ASN A 551 24.43 -26.44 -4.66
C ASN A 551 25.54 -27.23 -5.35
N ILE A 552 26.38 -26.53 -6.10
CA ILE A 552 27.47 -27.12 -6.87
C ILE A 552 28.76 -26.87 -6.11
N LYS A 553 29.48 -27.93 -5.74
CA LYS A 553 30.75 -27.84 -5.04
C LYS A 553 31.84 -28.52 -5.87
N TRP A 554 32.95 -27.85 -6.11
CA TRP A 554 34.09 -28.47 -6.80
C TRP A 554 35.39 -28.22 -6.06
N TYR A 555 36.23 -29.24 -5.98
CA TYR A 555 37.53 -29.16 -5.32
C TYR A 555 38.60 -29.96 -6.05
N THR A 556 39.84 -29.51 -5.90
CA THR A 556 41.01 -30.27 -6.36
C THR A 556 41.20 -31.51 -5.52
N MET A 557 41.61 -32.62 -6.14
CA MET A 557 41.85 -33.86 -5.40
C MET A 557 43.06 -33.72 -4.47
N PRO A 558 43.00 -34.23 -3.23
CA PRO A 558 44.12 -34.15 -2.30
C PRO A 558 45.31 -34.93 -2.86
N THR A 559 46.43 -34.22 -3.07
CA THR A 559 47.76 -34.83 -3.28
C THR A 559 48.60 -34.56 -2.04
N ALA A 560 49.57 -35.42 -1.75
CA ALA A 560 50.32 -35.46 -0.47
C ALA A 560 50.99 -34.14 -0.03
N ASN A 561 51.03 -33.10 -0.88
CA ASN A 561 51.69 -31.82 -0.63
C ASN A 561 50.81 -30.57 -0.82
N HIS A 562 49.50 -30.67 -1.13
CA HIS A 562 48.65 -29.49 -1.38
C HIS A 562 47.28 -29.53 -0.67
N PRO A 563 46.86 -28.45 0.02
CA PRO A 563 45.52 -28.35 0.60
C PRO A 563 44.45 -28.32 -0.50
N THR A 564 43.32 -28.98 -0.27
CA THR A 564 42.16 -28.98 -1.16
C THR A 564 41.55 -27.59 -1.22
N VAL A 565 41.54 -26.98 -2.40
CA VAL A 565 40.81 -25.73 -2.64
C VAL A 565 39.38 -26.10 -3.03
N ALA A 566 38.41 -25.74 -2.20
CA ALA A 566 36.99 -26.00 -2.45
C ALA A 566 36.27 -24.72 -2.86
N PHE A 567 35.51 -24.81 -3.94
CA PHE A 567 34.65 -23.76 -4.46
C PHE A 567 33.20 -24.23 -4.40
N THR A 568 32.29 -23.30 -4.21
CA THR A 568 30.85 -23.58 -4.12
C THR A 568 30.07 -22.52 -4.89
N ALA A 569 29.07 -22.94 -5.66
CA ALA A 569 28.12 -22.07 -6.33
C ALA A 569 26.70 -22.56 -6.05
N ARG A 570 25.82 -21.66 -5.62
CA ARG A 570 24.39 -21.93 -5.53
C ARG A 570 23.72 -21.39 -6.79
N VAL A 571 22.95 -22.22 -7.47
CA VAL A 571 22.23 -21.86 -8.68
C VAL A 571 20.73 -21.97 -8.46
N THR A 572 19.96 -21.32 -9.32
CA THR A 572 18.49 -21.32 -9.25
C THR A 572 17.95 -22.70 -9.67
N SER A 573 16.75 -23.05 -9.24
CA SER A 573 16.16 -24.40 -9.47
C SER A 573 15.87 -24.72 -10.95
N ASP A 574 15.79 -23.71 -11.80
CA ASP A 574 15.63 -23.83 -13.26
C ASP A 574 16.95 -24.08 -14.00
N VAL A 575 18.08 -23.87 -13.35
CA VAL A 575 19.39 -24.15 -13.95
C VAL A 575 19.65 -25.65 -13.86
N THR A 576 19.87 -26.27 -15.02
CA THR A 576 20.28 -27.68 -15.15
C THR A 576 21.66 -27.83 -15.77
N VAL A 577 22.29 -26.71 -16.18
CA VAL A 577 23.61 -26.67 -16.81
C VAL A 577 24.44 -25.55 -16.17
N TYR A 578 25.69 -25.83 -15.80
CA TYR A 578 26.57 -24.84 -15.18
C TYR A 578 27.98 -24.90 -15.74
N ASN A 579 28.54 -23.71 -16.03
CA ASN A 579 29.90 -23.57 -16.51
C ASN A 579 30.85 -23.20 -15.37
N LEU A 580 31.65 -24.17 -14.94
CA LEU A 580 32.71 -24.00 -13.96
C LEU A 580 33.85 -23.22 -14.64
N THR A 581 34.16 -22.02 -14.17
CA THR A 581 35.20 -21.16 -14.76
C THR A 581 36.38 -20.95 -13.80
N HIS A 582 37.46 -20.36 -14.28
CA HIS A 582 38.70 -20.10 -13.51
C HIS A 582 39.37 -21.37 -12.96
N LEU A 583 39.24 -22.49 -13.66
CA LEU A 583 39.91 -23.73 -13.30
C LEU A 583 41.37 -23.71 -13.77
N SER A 584 42.23 -24.41 -13.03
CA SER A 584 43.63 -24.63 -13.43
C SER A 584 43.74 -25.69 -14.54
N PRO A 585 44.59 -25.49 -15.57
CA PRO A 585 44.86 -26.48 -16.62
C PRO A 585 45.46 -27.77 -16.08
N ALA A 586 45.26 -28.89 -16.80
CA ALA A 586 45.78 -30.23 -16.46
C ALA A 586 45.54 -30.66 -14.99
N THR A 587 44.46 -30.17 -14.36
CA THR A 587 44.17 -30.38 -12.94
C THR A 587 42.91 -31.22 -12.79
N GLN A 588 42.96 -32.22 -11.90
CA GLN A 588 41.82 -33.08 -11.61
C GLN A 588 40.92 -32.44 -10.55
N TYR A 589 39.65 -32.26 -10.92
CA TYR A 589 38.60 -31.76 -10.04
C TYR A 589 37.56 -32.85 -9.76
N LYS A 590 37.04 -32.84 -8.54
CA LYS A 590 35.82 -33.54 -8.19
C LYS A 590 34.70 -32.51 -8.06
N VAL A 591 33.67 -32.65 -8.86
CA VAL A 591 32.50 -31.77 -8.92
C VAL A 591 31.31 -32.52 -8.35
N CYS A 592 30.66 -31.96 -7.36
CA CYS A 592 29.48 -32.52 -6.70
C CYS A 592 28.31 -31.57 -6.88
N VAL A 593 27.19 -32.09 -7.39
CA VAL A 593 25.91 -31.37 -7.40
C VAL A 593 25.06 -31.95 -6.27
N ASP A 594 24.59 -31.06 -5.43
CA ASP A 594 23.81 -31.34 -4.24
C ASP A 594 22.43 -30.69 -4.39
N ILE A 595 21.38 -31.51 -4.39
CA ILE A 595 19.99 -31.06 -4.53
C ILE A 595 19.20 -31.50 -3.31
N HIS A 596 18.58 -30.52 -2.65
CA HIS A 596 17.69 -30.76 -1.53
C HIS A 596 16.25 -30.97 -2.03
N SER A 597 15.63 -32.06 -1.60
CA SER A 597 14.18 -32.26 -1.75
C SER A 597 13.41 -31.62 -0.59
N ILE A 598 12.16 -31.25 -0.85
CA ILE A 598 11.17 -30.73 0.13
C ILE A 598 10.98 -31.71 1.30
N HIS A 599 11.19 -33.01 1.07
CA HIS A 599 11.09 -34.06 2.08
C HIS A 599 12.40 -34.29 2.86
N HIS A 600 13.34 -33.34 2.84
CA HIS A 600 14.68 -33.44 3.43
C HIS A 600 15.54 -34.62 2.92
N LYS A 601 15.17 -35.22 1.77
CA LYS A 601 16.02 -36.19 1.07
C LYS A 601 17.14 -35.41 0.37
N HIS A 602 18.38 -35.67 0.77
CA HIS A 602 19.57 -35.05 0.23
C HIS A 602 20.12 -35.96 -0.87
N ASP A 603 20.09 -35.51 -2.12
CA ASP A 603 20.65 -36.27 -3.24
C ASP A 603 21.91 -35.56 -3.74
N THR A 604 23.06 -36.21 -3.55
CA THR A 604 24.37 -35.65 -3.91
C THR A 604 25.06 -36.58 -4.88
N THR A 605 25.34 -36.09 -6.08
CA THR A 605 26.04 -36.85 -7.12
C THR A 605 27.32 -36.14 -7.50
N CYS A 606 28.43 -36.87 -7.53
CA CYS A 606 29.74 -36.32 -7.85
C CYS A 606 30.34 -36.97 -9.10
N VAL A 607 30.97 -36.16 -9.93
CA VAL A 607 31.75 -36.57 -11.10
C VAL A 607 33.18 -36.07 -11.00
N ASN A 608 34.11 -36.85 -11.54
CA ASN A 608 35.51 -36.45 -11.62
C ASN A 608 35.81 -35.97 -13.04
N VAL A 609 36.52 -34.85 -13.16
CA VAL A 609 36.89 -34.25 -14.45
C VAL A 609 38.35 -33.81 -14.43
N LEU A 610 39.06 -34.03 -15.55
CA LEU A 610 40.42 -33.55 -15.77
C LEU A 610 40.38 -32.43 -16.81
N THR A 611 40.79 -31.22 -16.45
CA THR A 611 40.89 -30.09 -17.39
C THR A 611 41.95 -30.36 -18.46
N LYS A 612 41.75 -29.82 -19.66
CA LYS A 612 42.75 -29.95 -20.74
C LYS A 612 44.05 -29.27 -20.31
N GLY A 613 45.19 -29.87 -20.67
CA GLY A 613 46.48 -29.19 -20.53
C GLY A 613 46.58 -28.00 -21.48
N LEU A 614 47.50 -27.07 -21.23
CA LEU A 614 47.90 -26.17 -22.31
C LEU A 614 48.45 -27.06 -23.43
N GLU A 615 47.83 -27.02 -24.61
CA GLU A 615 48.44 -27.56 -25.81
C GLU A 615 49.78 -26.82 -25.98
N GLN A 616 50.86 -27.52 -25.69
CA GLN A 616 52.17 -27.12 -26.14
C GLN A 616 52.13 -27.32 -27.64
N ASP A 617 51.95 -26.24 -28.38
CA ASP A 617 52.05 -26.21 -29.83
C ASP A 617 53.45 -26.73 -30.20
N VAL A 618 53.54 -28.04 -30.49
CA VAL A 618 54.78 -28.67 -30.95
C VAL A 618 55.03 -28.10 -32.33
N LYS A 619 55.98 -27.16 -32.37
CA LYS A 619 56.64 -26.59 -33.54
C LYS A 619 56.55 -27.48 -34.79
N ASP A 620 55.66 -27.10 -35.70
CA ASP A 620 55.86 -27.25 -37.15
C ASP A 620 55.91 -25.86 -37.80
N SER A 621 56.71 -24.97 -37.21
CA SER A 621 57.08 -23.66 -37.78
C SER A 621 58.58 -23.41 -37.62
N GLU A 622 59.38 -24.26 -38.26
CA GLU A 622 60.77 -23.93 -38.64
C GLU A 622 60.98 -24.27 -40.12
N ARG A 623 60.15 -23.71 -41.00
CA ARG A 623 60.50 -23.64 -42.42
C ARG A 623 59.77 -22.56 -43.23
N TRP A 624 59.70 -21.33 -42.71
CA TRP A 624 59.47 -20.16 -43.55
C TRP A 624 60.41 -19.00 -43.17
N ASP A 625 61.34 -18.76 -44.11
CA ASP A 625 61.87 -17.47 -44.55
C ASP A 625 62.99 -16.74 -43.78
N MET A 626 64.19 -17.32 -43.85
CA MET A 626 65.44 -16.55 -43.97
C MET A 626 65.39 -15.48 -45.09
N VAL A 627 64.52 -15.64 -46.08
CA VAL A 627 64.34 -14.69 -47.20
C VAL A 627 63.54 -13.44 -46.78
N LEU A 628 62.56 -13.56 -45.88
CA LEU A 628 61.77 -12.41 -45.40
C LEU A 628 62.62 -11.50 -44.50
N ILE A 629 63.41 -12.09 -43.60
CA ILE A 629 64.26 -11.33 -42.68
C ILE A 629 65.35 -10.58 -43.45
N ALA A 630 65.92 -11.19 -44.50
CA ALA A 630 66.85 -10.51 -45.40
C ALA A 630 66.17 -9.39 -46.20
N ALA A 631 64.93 -9.60 -46.69
CA ALA A 631 64.18 -8.59 -47.43
C ALA A 631 63.82 -7.37 -46.56
N PHE A 632 63.38 -7.58 -45.32
CA PHE A 632 63.10 -6.49 -44.38
C PHE A 632 64.38 -5.77 -43.93
N GLY A 633 65.50 -6.48 -43.79
CA GLY A 633 66.80 -5.87 -43.51
C GLY A 633 67.29 -4.93 -44.62
N VAL A 634 67.16 -5.36 -45.89
CA VAL A 634 67.52 -4.52 -47.05
C VAL A 634 66.59 -3.31 -47.16
N LEU A 635 65.28 -3.49 -46.93
CA LEU A 635 64.31 -2.38 -46.96
C LEU A 635 64.61 -1.31 -45.89
N PHE A 636 65.00 -1.72 -44.68
CA PHE A 636 65.37 -0.79 -43.61
C PHE A 636 66.64 0.01 -43.91
N ILE A 637 67.62 -0.59 -44.58
CA ILE A 637 68.84 0.11 -45.02
C ILE A 637 68.50 1.14 -46.09
N VAL A 638 67.67 0.79 -47.07
CA VAL A 638 67.25 1.71 -48.15
C VAL A 638 66.47 2.91 -47.58
N ILE A 639 65.56 2.69 -46.63
CA ILE A 639 64.79 3.76 -45.98
C ILE A 639 65.71 4.66 -45.15
N SER A 640 66.66 4.08 -44.41
CA SER A 640 67.61 4.86 -43.59
C SER A 640 68.52 5.74 -44.44
N VAL A 641 69.01 5.24 -45.58
CA VAL A 641 69.81 6.02 -46.54
C VAL A 641 68.98 7.11 -47.21
N ALA A 642 67.72 6.84 -47.57
CA ALA A 642 66.80 7.83 -48.13
C ALA A 642 66.51 8.96 -47.11
N CYS A 643 66.23 8.63 -45.85
CA CYS A 643 66.02 9.61 -44.79
C CYS A 643 67.28 10.45 -44.52
N PHE A 644 68.47 9.86 -44.57
CA PHE A 644 69.73 10.60 -44.42
C PHE A 644 69.98 11.56 -45.59
N LEU A 645 69.70 11.14 -46.82
CA LEU A 645 69.82 12.00 -48.01
C LEU A 645 68.79 13.14 -48.00
N ILE A 646 67.56 12.90 -47.54
CA ILE A 646 66.53 13.93 -47.35
C ILE A 646 66.94 14.91 -46.24
N TYR A 647 67.51 14.42 -45.14
CA TYR A 647 68.01 15.28 -44.06
C TYR A 647 69.19 16.18 -44.51
N VAL A 648 70.11 15.65 -45.30
CA VAL A 648 71.24 16.42 -45.87
C VAL A 648 70.74 17.41 -46.93
N PHE A 649 69.72 17.06 -47.71
CA PHE A 649 69.07 17.95 -48.69
C PHE A 649 68.30 19.10 -48.01
N MET A 650 67.58 18.83 -46.93
CA MET A 650 66.82 19.83 -46.15
C MET A 650 67.72 20.74 -45.30
N ARG A 651 68.94 20.30 -44.95
CA ARG A 651 69.93 21.12 -44.22
C ARG A 651 70.66 22.14 -45.10
N ASN A 652 70.65 21.95 -46.43
CA ASN A 652 71.41 22.80 -47.37
C ASN A 652 70.57 23.85 -48.13
N HIS A 653 69.26 23.97 -47.90
CA HIS A 653 68.42 24.98 -48.57
C HIS A 653 67.49 25.76 -47.62
N CYS A 654 67.80 27.07 -47.51
CA CYS A 654 66.99 28.21 -47.00
C CYS A 654 66.73 28.26 -45.47
N ILE A 655 67.18 29.25 -44.70
CA ILE A 655 67.09 30.73 -44.80
C ILE A 655 65.64 31.25 -44.77
N TYR A 656 65.39 32.20 -43.84
CA TYR A 656 64.19 32.99 -43.57
C TYR A 656 63.08 32.22 -42.82
N GLY A 657 62.34 32.82 -41.89
CA GLY A 657 62.14 34.23 -41.60
C GLY A 657 60.81 34.37 -40.86
N GLU A 658 60.71 35.43 -40.09
CA GLU A 658 59.70 35.77 -39.10
C GLU A 658 58.22 35.95 -39.56
N LEU A 659 57.33 35.97 -38.54
CA LEU A 659 56.00 36.62 -38.44
C LEU A 659 54.83 35.94 -39.22
N LYS A 660 53.57 35.82 -38.76
CA LYS A 660 52.77 36.59 -37.78
C LYS A 660 51.49 35.80 -37.37
N ARG A 661 50.82 36.29 -36.31
CA ARG A 661 49.73 35.75 -35.44
C ARG A 661 48.32 35.49 -36.05
N TYR A 662 47.70 34.39 -35.55
CA TYR A 662 46.32 34.10 -34.99
C TYR A 662 45.01 34.54 -35.72
N PRO A 663 43.79 34.05 -35.35
CA PRO A 663 43.38 32.89 -34.51
C PRO A 663 42.21 32.04 -35.09
N SER A 664 41.97 30.82 -34.60
CA SER A 664 40.60 30.26 -34.45
C SER A 664 40.52 29.06 -33.49
N LYS A 665 39.36 28.96 -32.84
CA LYS A 665 38.93 27.98 -31.83
C LYS A 665 38.71 26.57 -32.42
N MET A 666 39.10 25.53 -31.67
CA MET A 666 38.31 24.32 -31.36
C MET A 666 39.23 23.33 -30.65
N ALA A 667 38.89 22.92 -29.42
CA ALA A 667 39.46 21.75 -28.78
C ALA A 667 38.32 20.75 -28.54
N LEU A 668 38.30 19.74 -29.40
CA LEU A 668 37.53 18.52 -29.27
C LEU A 668 38.35 17.55 -28.42
N MET A 669 37.72 16.92 -27.42
CA MET A 669 38.24 15.76 -26.70
C MET A 669 38.12 14.50 -27.56
N SER A 670 39.13 13.63 -27.51
CA SER A 670 38.96 12.17 -27.50
C SER A 670 40.30 11.50 -27.17
N GLU A 671 40.23 10.70 -26.08
CA GLU A 671 40.85 9.39 -25.83
C GLU A 671 42.34 9.17 -26.05
N THR A 672 43.03 8.83 -24.96
CA THR A 672 43.74 7.54 -24.86
C THR A 672 44.05 7.19 -23.40
N SER A 673 43.52 6.04 -23.00
CA SER A 673 44.13 5.01 -22.14
C SER A 673 45.41 5.35 -21.38
N GLN A 674 45.33 5.33 -20.04
CA GLN A 674 46.45 4.92 -19.22
C GLN A 674 45.98 4.17 -17.97
N GLN A 675 46.19 2.86 -18.00
CA GLN A 675 46.19 1.98 -16.83
C GLN A 675 47.13 2.55 -15.77
N SER A 676 46.67 2.60 -14.52
CA SER A 676 47.54 2.86 -13.37
C SER A 676 47.80 1.55 -12.61
N PRO A 677 49.04 1.36 -12.10
CA PRO A 677 49.47 0.13 -11.44
C PRO A 677 49.12 0.19 -9.95
N PHE A 678 49.14 -0.92 -9.22
CA PHE A 678 49.85 -1.06 -7.94
C PHE A 678 49.58 -2.43 -7.30
N THR A 679 50.62 -3.26 -7.28
CA THR A 679 50.85 -4.28 -6.25
C THR A 679 52.27 -4.10 -5.73
N ARG A 680 52.40 -3.76 -4.45
CA ARG A 680 53.42 -4.23 -3.47
C ARG A 680 53.49 -3.23 -2.32
N LEU A 681 53.13 -3.67 -1.11
CA LEU A 681 53.93 -3.46 0.11
C LEU A 681 53.37 -4.31 1.25
N TRP A 682 54.30 -4.93 1.99
CA TRP A 682 54.08 -5.81 3.13
C TRP A 682 54.18 -5.02 4.45
N ILE A 683 53.34 -5.44 5.41
CA ILE A 683 53.47 -5.41 6.88
C ILE A 683 53.45 -4.05 7.61
N SER A 684 52.39 -3.82 8.39
CA SER A 684 52.50 -3.59 9.85
C SER A 684 51.14 -3.80 10.53
N GLY A 685 51.14 -4.51 11.67
CA GLY A 685 49.96 -5.12 12.26
C GLY A 685 49.01 -4.18 12.99
N LYS A 686 47.72 -4.52 12.91
CA LYS A 686 46.72 -4.45 13.97
C LYS A 686 45.52 -5.31 13.53
N ARG A 687 45.06 -6.20 14.42
CA ARG A 687 43.93 -7.11 14.18
C ARG A 687 42.68 -6.30 13.83
N MET A 688 42.13 -6.54 12.64
CA MET A 688 40.71 -6.32 12.32
C MET A 688 39.98 -7.66 12.37
N PRO A 689 38.69 -7.68 12.78
CA PRO A 689 37.90 -8.90 12.80
C PRO A 689 37.63 -9.38 11.36
N ALA A 690 37.54 -10.70 11.19
CA ALA A 690 37.39 -11.35 9.89
C ALA A 690 36.16 -10.83 9.15
N ALA A 691 36.38 -10.06 8.08
CA ALA A 691 35.38 -9.83 7.06
C ALA A 691 35.07 -11.17 6.41
N VAL A 692 33.81 -11.59 6.47
CA VAL A 692 33.32 -12.70 5.66
C VAL A 692 33.45 -12.27 4.20
N GLU A 693 34.42 -12.85 3.49
CA GLU A 693 34.59 -12.65 2.06
C GLU A 693 33.44 -13.39 1.33
N VAL A 694 32.31 -12.71 1.17
CA VAL A 694 31.22 -13.18 0.30
C VAL A 694 31.68 -12.99 -1.14
N LYS A 695 32.21 -14.04 -1.76
CA LYS A 695 32.41 -14.05 -3.21
C LYS A 695 31.04 -14.08 -3.89
N ALA A 696 30.73 -13.01 -4.61
CA ALA A 696 29.53 -12.92 -5.43
C ALA A 696 29.41 -14.14 -6.34
N THR A 697 28.29 -14.85 -6.26
CA THR A 697 27.88 -15.85 -7.25
C THR A 697 27.49 -15.09 -8.51
N VAL A 698 28.47 -14.85 -9.40
CA VAL A 698 28.19 -14.39 -10.76
C VAL A 698 27.48 -15.54 -11.48
N ILE A 699 26.16 -15.43 -11.62
CA ILE A 699 25.36 -16.33 -12.43
C ILE A 699 25.61 -15.92 -13.89
N ASN A 700 26.60 -16.57 -14.52
CA ASN A 700 26.90 -16.37 -15.93
C ASN A 700 25.97 -17.28 -16.76
N VAL A 701 24.69 -16.92 -16.86
CA VAL A 701 23.76 -17.60 -17.80
C VAL A 701 24.02 -17.01 -19.19
N LEU A 702 24.42 -17.86 -20.14
CA LEU A 702 24.57 -17.48 -21.54
C LEU A 702 23.19 -17.13 -22.12
N ASP A 703 23.04 -15.89 -22.59
CA ASP A 703 21.83 -15.30 -23.22
C ASP A 703 21.44 -15.92 -24.58
N ASN A 704 21.85 -17.15 -24.90
CA ASN A 704 21.61 -17.73 -26.23
C ASN A 704 20.80 -19.03 -26.17
N ALA A 705 19.49 -18.88 -26.06
CA ALA A 705 18.50 -19.81 -26.61
C ALA A 705 17.17 -19.06 -26.81
N PHE A 706 17.07 -18.36 -27.94
CA PHE A 706 15.80 -17.80 -28.45
C PHE A 706 14.85 -18.89 -28.90
#